data_AF-A0A5J4ZHU7-F1
#
_entry.id   AF-A0A5J4ZHU7-F1
#
_cell.length_a   1.000
_cell.length_b   1.000
_cell.length_c   1.000
_cell.angle_alpha   90.00
_cell.angle_beta   90.00
_cell.angle_gamma   90.00
#
_symmetry.space_group_name_H-M   'P 1'
#
loop_
_entity.id
_entity.type
_entity.pdbx_description
1 polymer ?
#
loop_
_entity_poly.entity_id
_entity_poly.type
_entity_poly.pdbx_seq_one_letter_code
_entity_poly.pdbx_strand_id
1 'polypeptide(L)'
;MLVQDRSNPKSPKAQSRTLPSLHPNRFSESENLDFSTWVSENLCKIVAIVLLIATVAALFFLRNVGDTAALLCFESQSKQLEHIEIPQINWNSIAPIVDKSTPYANFRSERWIVVSVSNYPTDSLRNLAKIKGWQVLAIGNSKTPRDWSLKGTIFLSLEQQAQLGFRVVDFLPYDSYVRKTVGYLFAIQHGAKKIFDADDRGDVIDNDIGKHFDVELIGEDARQEVILQYSHENPNRTVVNPYVHFGQRSVWPRGLPLENVGEIGHEEFYTEVFGGKQFIQQGISNGLPDVDSVFYFTRKSGLEAFDIRFDERAPKVALPQGTMVPVNSFNTIYHSSAFWGLMLPVSVSTMASDVLRGYWGQRLLWEIGGYVAVYPPTVHRYDRVEAYPFSEEKDLHVNVGRLIKFLVSWRSGKHRLFEKILELSYAMAEEGFWSKKDVEFTAAWLQDLLAVRYQQPRLMALELDRPRANIGHGDRKEFIPQKLPSIHLGVEETGTVNYEIGNLIRWSKKFGNVVLVMFCSGPVERTALEWRLLYGRIFRAVVIFSEQKNVDLAVEEGQLDQVYKHLPKIFNRFASAEGFLFLQDNTILNYWNLLQADNTKLWITDKVSESWTSVSIDGNSDWFTKQADMVKKVVSLMPVHFQVSYKESVSDHSLTICSSEVFYISQRFVADFVDLVNQVGDLDIHYKVALPMFFLAMDSPQNFDSVFTTMIYKKEPPAANSTTFYSAEVPAIHPWNVSSEQDFIKLIRIMAAGDPLLMELV
;
A
#
# COMPACT_ATOMS: atom_id res chain seq x y z
N MET A 1 -55.85 -48.55 -26.27
CA MET A 1 -55.64 -47.59 -27.37
C MET A 1 -55.53 -46.21 -26.73
N LEU A 2 -54.47 -45.45 -27.05
CA LEU A 2 -54.05 -44.25 -26.34
C LEU A 2 -55.15 -43.17 -26.23
N VAL A 3 -55.19 -42.52 -25.06
CA VAL A 3 -56.04 -41.37 -24.76
C VAL A 3 -55.26 -40.09 -25.06
N GLN A 4 -55.82 -39.24 -25.92
CA GLN A 4 -55.57 -37.81 -25.99
C GLN A 4 -56.88 -37.11 -25.61
N ASP A 5 -56.82 -36.09 -24.76
CA ASP A 5 -57.52 -34.84 -25.07
C ASP A 5 -57.01 -33.64 -24.25
N ARG A 6 -56.96 -32.50 -24.96
CA ARG A 6 -56.66 -31.12 -24.50
C ARG A 6 -57.92 -30.55 -23.78
N SER A 7 -58.00 -29.41 -23.08
CA SER A 7 -57.32 -28.11 -23.09
C SER A 7 -57.82 -27.24 -21.91
N ASN A 8 -57.01 -26.25 -21.48
CA ASN A 8 -57.29 -25.19 -20.47
C ASN A 8 -58.47 -24.24 -20.83
N PRO A 9 -58.90 -23.36 -19.90
CA PRO A 9 -58.34 -21.99 -19.84
C PRO A 9 -58.12 -21.40 -18.41
N LYS A 10 -57.38 -20.28 -18.33
CA LYS A 10 -56.84 -19.61 -17.12
C LYS A 10 -57.52 -18.25 -16.76
N SER A 11 -57.55 -17.98 -15.44
CA SER A 11 -57.48 -16.69 -14.70
C SER A 11 -58.74 -15.78 -14.64
N PRO A 12 -58.87 -14.75 -13.74
CA PRO A 12 -57.99 -14.24 -12.65
C PRO A 12 -58.67 -13.70 -11.32
N LYS A 13 -57.87 -13.31 -10.29
CA LYS A 13 -58.05 -12.22 -9.24
C LYS A 13 -59.23 -12.30 -8.22
N ALA A 14 -59.26 -11.76 -6.99
CA ALA A 14 -58.38 -10.98 -6.07
C ALA A 14 -59.08 -10.79 -4.68
N GLN A 15 -58.30 -10.44 -3.62
CA GLN A 15 -58.63 -9.56 -2.45
C GLN A 15 -59.79 -9.97 -1.48
N SER A 16 -59.91 -9.62 -0.18
CA SER A 16 -59.18 -8.87 0.87
C SER A 16 -60.09 -8.82 2.15
N ARG A 17 -59.53 -8.52 3.35
CA ARG A 17 -60.17 -8.01 4.62
C ARG A 17 -60.97 -9.06 5.46
N THR A 18 -60.98 -9.10 6.80
CA THR A 18 -60.95 -8.07 7.88
C THR A 18 -60.80 -8.74 9.28
N LEU A 19 -60.18 -8.07 10.27
CA LEU A 19 -60.32 -8.27 11.75
C LEU A 19 -61.65 -7.63 12.26
N PRO A 20 -62.20 -7.79 13.52
CA PRO A 20 -61.52 -7.94 14.83
C PRO A 20 -62.28 -8.66 16.03
N SER A 21 -61.56 -8.74 17.18
CA SER A 21 -61.98 -8.52 18.60
C SER A 21 -62.73 -9.53 19.53
N LEU A 22 -62.15 -9.66 20.75
CA LEU A 22 -62.69 -9.62 22.13
C LEU A 22 -63.21 -10.89 22.89
N HIS A 23 -62.61 -11.09 24.09
CA HIS A 23 -62.81 -12.03 25.22
C HIS A 23 -64.18 -11.92 25.96
N PRO A 24 -64.68 -12.93 26.75
CA PRO A 24 -64.24 -13.14 28.16
C PRO A 24 -64.42 -14.54 28.83
N ASN A 25 -63.63 -14.77 29.90
CA ASN A 25 -63.84 -15.55 31.15
C ASN A 25 -64.48 -16.95 31.14
N ARG A 26 -63.76 -17.96 31.69
CA ARG A 26 -64.01 -18.56 33.03
C ARG A 26 -63.08 -19.75 33.32
N PHE A 27 -62.60 -19.78 34.56
CA PHE A 27 -61.89 -20.90 35.20
C PHE A 27 -62.72 -22.20 35.17
N SER A 28 -62.07 -23.32 34.86
CA SER A 28 -62.42 -24.65 35.38
C SER A 28 -61.19 -25.56 35.43
N GLU A 29 -60.85 -25.94 36.66
CA GLU A 29 -60.16 -27.15 37.13
C GLU A 29 -58.72 -27.45 36.70
N SER A 30 -57.86 -27.48 37.72
CA SER A 30 -56.53 -28.06 37.72
C SER A 30 -56.61 -29.59 37.75
N GLU A 31 -56.35 -30.24 36.63
CA GLU A 31 -55.96 -31.65 36.66
C GLU A 31 -54.47 -31.74 37.03
N ASN A 32 -54.20 -32.42 38.14
CA ASN A 32 -52.86 -32.83 38.55
C ASN A 32 -52.25 -33.73 37.46
N LEU A 33 -51.40 -33.15 36.62
CA LEU A 33 -50.59 -33.91 35.67
C LEU A 33 -49.41 -34.52 36.42
N ASP A 34 -49.51 -35.83 36.60
CA ASP A 34 -48.48 -36.73 37.09
C ASP A 34 -47.16 -36.49 36.32
N PHE A 35 -46.04 -36.31 37.04
CA PHE A 35 -44.73 -36.01 36.44
C PHE A 35 -44.32 -37.10 35.43
N SER A 36 -44.81 -38.32 35.64
CA SER A 36 -44.67 -39.48 34.75
C SER A 36 -45.24 -39.23 33.34
N THR A 37 -46.44 -38.64 33.21
CA THR A 37 -47.08 -38.37 31.91
C THR A 37 -46.45 -37.18 31.20
N TRP A 38 -46.02 -36.15 31.93
CA TRP A 38 -45.32 -35.00 31.33
C TRP A 38 -43.96 -35.41 30.73
N VAL A 39 -43.21 -36.27 31.44
CA VAL A 39 -41.94 -36.82 30.95
C VAL A 39 -42.16 -37.73 29.75
N SER A 40 -43.23 -38.53 29.70
CA SER A 40 -43.49 -39.42 28.57
C SER A 40 -43.87 -38.65 27.29
N GLU A 41 -44.68 -37.60 27.40
CA GLU A 41 -45.08 -36.76 26.25
C GLU A 41 -43.92 -35.91 25.71
N ASN A 42 -42.98 -35.52 26.57
CA ASN A 42 -41.84 -34.69 26.20
C ASN A 42 -40.52 -35.47 26.08
N LEU A 43 -40.57 -36.81 26.12
CA LEU A 43 -39.39 -37.68 26.18
C LEU A 43 -38.45 -37.44 24.99
N CYS A 44 -38.98 -37.29 23.78
CA CYS A 44 -38.18 -36.96 22.60
C CYS A 44 -37.50 -35.59 22.70
N LYS A 45 -38.15 -34.59 23.29
CA LYS A 45 -37.57 -33.25 23.49
C LYS A 45 -36.49 -33.27 24.59
N ILE A 46 -36.74 -34.02 25.66
CA ILE A 46 -35.77 -34.21 26.75
C ILE A 46 -34.53 -34.94 26.22
N VAL A 47 -34.70 -36.01 25.46
CA VAL A 47 -33.60 -36.75 24.82
C VAL A 47 -32.83 -35.85 23.84
N ALA A 48 -33.51 -35.03 23.05
CA ALA A 48 -32.85 -34.08 22.15
C ALA A 48 -32.03 -33.01 22.90
N ILE A 49 -32.55 -32.49 24.01
CA ILE A 49 -31.83 -31.51 24.85
C ILE A 49 -30.64 -32.17 25.54
N VAL A 50 -30.78 -33.39 26.05
CA VAL A 50 -29.68 -34.14 26.68
C VAL A 50 -28.59 -34.47 25.65
N LEU A 51 -28.96 -34.86 24.43
CA LEU A 51 -28.01 -35.06 23.33
C LEU A 51 -27.29 -33.76 22.96
N LEU A 52 -28.00 -32.64 22.89
CA LEU A 52 -27.40 -31.33 22.63
C LEU A 52 -26.37 -30.97 23.72
N ILE A 53 -26.73 -31.13 24.99
CA ILE A 53 -25.85 -30.87 26.13
C ILE A 53 -24.65 -31.81 26.10
N ALA A 54 -24.85 -33.10 25.83
CA ALA A 54 -23.76 -34.07 25.71
C ALA A 54 -22.84 -33.75 24.54
N THR A 55 -23.37 -33.26 23.41
CA THR A 55 -22.57 -32.87 22.23
C THR A 55 -21.76 -31.62 22.50
N VAL A 56 -22.34 -30.62 23.18
CA VAL A 56 -21.62 -29.40 23.60
C VAL A 56 -20.56 -29.74 24.64
N ALA A 57 -20.86 -30.60 25.62
CA ALA A 57 -19.90 -31.07 26.61
C ALA A 57 -18.76 -31.88 25.96
N ALA A 58 -19.08 -32.76 25.00
CA ALA A 58 -18.09 -33.51 24.23
C ALA A 58 -17.21 -32.60 23.38
N LEU A 59 -17.78 -31.56 22.74
CA LEU A 59 -17.01 -30.55 22.01
C LEU A 59 -16.08 -29.76 22.95
N PHE A 60 -16.56 -29.39 24.14
CA PHE A 60 -15.74 -28.70 25.13
C PHE A 60 -14.60 -29.59 25.67
N PHE A 61 -14.89 -30.87 25.93
CA PHE A 61 -13.89 -31.85 26.34
C PHE A 61 -12.90 -32.18 25.22
N LEU A 62 -13.35 -32.34 23.98
CA LEU A 62 -12.47 -32.58 22.82
C LEU A 62 -11.59 -31.36 22.52
N ARG A 63 -12.10 -30.14 22.72
CA ARG A 63 -11.33 -28.91 22.57
C ARG A 63 -10.28 -28.77 23.67
N ASN A 64 -10.63 -29.05 24.93
CA ASN A 64 -9.68 -29.07 26.04
C ASN A 64 -8.67 -30.21 25.94
N VAL A 65 -9.06 -31.41 25.47
CA VAL A 65 -8.14 -32.53 25.22
C VAL A 65 -7.24 -32.24 24.01
N GLY A 66 -7.73 -31.52 23.00
CA GLY A 66 -6.90 -30.99 21.90
C GLY A 66 -5.83 -30.03 22.40
N ASP A 67 -6.16 -29.14 23.34
CA ASP A 67 -5.20 -28.24 23.99
C ASP A 67 -4.26 -28.98 24.95
N THR A 68 -4.73 -30.02 25.63
CA THR A 68 -3.88 -30.84 26.53
C THR A 68 -2.96 -31.78 25.75
N ALA A 69 -3.41 -32.33 24.62
CA ALA A 69 -2.59 -33.13 23.72
C ALA A 69 -1.60 -32.25 22.95
N ALA A 70 -1.97 -31.02 22.58
CA ALA A 70 -1.04 -30.02 22.08
C ALA A 70 -0.02 -29.65 23.16
N LEU A 71 -0.43 -29.40 24.41
CA LEU A 71 0.46 -29.14 25.54
C LEU A 71 1.38 -30.33 25.87
N LEU A 72 0.91 -31.57 25.79
CA LEU A 72 1.73 -32.77 25.95
C LEU A 72 2.64 -33.03 24.75
N CYS A 73 2.26 -32.58 23.54
CA CYS A 73 3.14 -32.57 22.37
C CYS A 73 4.23 -31.51 22.53
N PHE A 74 3.90 -30.33 23.07
CA PHE A 74 4.84 -29.26 23.42
C PHE A 74 5.73 -29.64 24.61
N GLU A 75 5.23 -30.36 25.62
CA GLU A 75 6.02 -30.90 26.74
C GLU A 75 6.88 -32.11 26.34
N SER A 76 6.44 -32.92 25.37
CA SER A 76 7.28 -34.02 24.85
C SER A 76 8.33 -33.51 23.87
N GLN A 77 8.05 -32.44 23.09
CA GLN A 77 9.05 -31.73 22.29
C GLN A 77 10.03 -30.92 23.15
N SER A 78 9.59 -30.30 24.26
CA SER A 78 10.51 -29.59 25.16
C SER A 78 11.42 -30.53 25.95
N LYS A 79 11.02 -31.79 26.16
CA LYS A 79 11.84 -32.84 26.80
C LYS A 79 12.85 -33.54 25.87
N GLN A 80 12.92 -33.17 24.59
CA GLN A 80 13.96 -33.62 23.65
C GLN A 80 14.90 -32.50 23.19
N LEU A 81 15.13 -31.48 24.02
CA LEU A 81 16.32 -30.64 23.87
C LEU A 81 17.56 -31.49 24.18
N GLU A 82 18.16 -32.06 23.15
CA GLU A 82 19.56 -32.50 23.22
C GLU A 82 20.36 -31.36 23.85
N HIS A 83 21.08 -31.63 24.93
CA HIS A 83 21.98 -30.65 25.52
C HIS A 83 22.98 -30.20 24.44
N ILE A 84 22.80 -28.98 23.93
CA ILE A 84 23.67 -28.41 22.90
C ILE A 84 24.94 -27.97 23.62
N GLU A 85 26.05 -28.61 23.29
CA GLU A 85 27.37 -28.24 23.80
C GLU A 85 28.06 -27.28 22.84
N ILE A 86 28.68 -26.22 23.37
CA ILE A 86 29.49 -25.30 22.58
C ILE A 86 30.85 -25.96 22.30
N PRO A 87 31.25 -26.13 21.02
CA PRO A 87 32.56 -26.67 20.68
C PRO A 87 33.69 -25.82 21.28
N GLN A 88 34.58 -26.46 22.04
CA GLN A 88 35.77 -25.80 22.59
C GLN A 88 36.91 -25.86 21.55
N ILE A 89 37.25 -24.71 20.97
CA ILE A 89 38.23 -24.61 19.88
C ILE A 89 39.48 -23.90 20.37
N ASN A 90 40.64 -24.55 20.22
CA ASN A 90 41.93 -23.88 20.40
C ASN A 90 42.31 -23.12 19.12
N TRP A 91 41.87 -21.87 19.04
CA TRP A 91 42.09 -20.99 17.88
C TRP A 91 43.55 -20.80 17.48
N ASN A 92 44.50 -21.01 18.39
CA ASN A 92 45.92 -20.78 18.15
C ASN A 92 46.64 -22.03 17.58
N SER A 93 45.99 -23.20 17.55
CA SER A 93 46.61 -24.47 17.15
C SER A 93 46.01 -25.10 15.90
N ILE A 94 45.34 -24.31 15.05
CA ILE A 94 44.70 -24.83 13.84
C ILE A 94 45.75 -25.06 12.74
N ALA A 95 45.88 -26.31 12.29
CA ALA A 95 46.80 -26.70 11.23
C ALA A 95 46.39 -26.08 9.87
N PRO A 96 47.34 -25.49 9.11
CA PRO A 96 47.04 -24.97 7.78
C PRO A 96 46.67 -26.08 6.79
N ILE A 97 45.67 -25.81 5.97
CA ILE A 97 45.28 -26.66 4.83
C ILE A 97 45.81 -26.01 3.56
N VAL A 98 46.46 -26.80 2.71
CA VAL A 98 47.00 -26.36 1.42
C VAL A 98 46.49 -27.32 0.36
N ASP A 99 45.93 -26.78 -0.72
CA ASP A 99 45.58 -27.58 -1.89
C ASP A 99 46.85 -28.17 -2.51
N LYS A 100 46.93 -29.50 -2.48
CA LYS A 100 47.97 -30.31 -3.14
C LYS A 100 47.38 -31.34 -4.10
N SER A 101 46.06 -31.47 -4.11
CA SER A 101 45.33 -32.58 -4.73
C SER A 101 44.68 -32.16 -6.03
N THR A 102 44.23 -30.90 -6.14
CA THR A 102 43.58 -30.43 -7.37
C THR A 102 44.61 -29.96 -8.41
N PRO A 103 44.27 -30.01 -9.71
CA PRO A 103 45.15 -29.49 -10.76
C PRO A 103 45.32 -27.96 -10.69
N TYR A 104 44.58 -27.28 -9.81
CA TYR A 104 44.55 -25.84 -9.68
C TYR A 104 45.36 -25.32 -8.50
N ALA A 105 46.10 -26.18 -7.79
CA ALA A 105 46.86 -25.85 -6.57
C ALA A 105 47.70 -24.55 -6.66
N ASN A 106 48.26 -24.24 -7.84
CA ASN A 106 49.09 -23.05 -8.09
C ASN A 106 48.31 -21.83 -8.64
N PHE A 107 47.03 -21.99 -8.99
CA PHE A 107 46.21 -20.92 -9.54
C PHE A 107 45.89 -19.88 -8.45
N ARG A 108 45.96 -18.59 -8.79
CA ARG A 108 45.61 -17.49 -7.88
C ARG A 108 44.78 -16.45 -8.62
N SER A 109 43.77 -15.90 -7.95
CA SER A 109 42.97 -14.77 -8.43
C SER A 109 42.43 -13.99 -7.23
N GLU A 110 42.25 -12.67 -7.39
CA GLU A 110 41.64 -11.83 -6.37
C GLU A 110 40.12 -11.70 -6.52
N ARG A 111 39.57 -12.04 -7.69
CA ARG A 111 38.17 -11.84 -8.05
C ARG A 111 37.58 -13.15 -8.54
N TRP A 112 36.56 -13.63 -7.84
CA TRP A 112 35.96 -14.95 -8.06
C TRP A 112 34.45 -14.87 -8.23
N ILE A 113 33.90 -15.64 -9.15
CA ILE A 113 32.46 -15.90 -9.29
C ILE A 113 32.25 -17.34 -8.85
N VAL A 114 31.49 -17.55 -7.78
CA VAL A 114 31.24 -18.90 -7.24
C VAL A 114 29.81 -19.30 -7.54
N VAL A 115 29.63 -20.44 -8.21
CA VAL A 115 28.33 -20.93 -8.68
C VAL A 115 28.17 -22.41 -8.39
N SER A 116 26.99 -22.83 -7.96
CA SER A 116 26.64 -24.25 -7.89
C SER A 116 26.08 -24.70 -9.23
N VAL A 117 26.49 -25.87 -9.70
CA VAL A 117 25.96 -26.45 -10.94
C VAL A 117 25.28 -27.79 -10.65
N SER A 118 24.16 -28.04 -11.33
CA SER A 118 23.45 -29.33 -11.28
C SER A 118 23.26 -29.95 -12.65
N ASN A 119 23.33 -29.14 -13.71
CA ASN A 119 23.07 -29.52 -15.10
C ASN A 119 24.28 -29.15 -15.99
N TYR A 120 24.20 -29.48 -17.27
CA TYR A 120 25.18 -29.00 -18.26
C TYR A 120 25.23 -27.46 -18.32
N PRO A 121 26.37 -26.86 -18.73
CA PRO A 121 26.53 -25.42 -18.72
C PRO A 121 25.46 -24.67 -19.51
N THR A 122 24.70 -23.83 -18.81
CA THR A 122 23.68 -22.91 -19.35
C THR A 122 24.33 -21.76 -20.11
N ASP A 123 23.54 -21.04 -20.91
CA ASP A 123 24.02 -19.84 -21.60
C ASP A 123 24.45 -18.75 -20.61
N SER A 124 23.70 -18.56 -19.52
CA SER A 124 24.06 -17.61 -18.46
C SER A 124 25.40 -17.96 -17.81
N LEU A 125 25.65 -19.24 -17.54
CA LEU A 125 26.95 -19.68 -17.01
C LEU A 125 28.10 -19.47 -18.03
N ARG A 126 27.84 -19.68 -19.33
CA ARG A 126 28.82 -19.38 -20.39
C ARG A 126 29.10 -17.89 -20.49
N ASN A 127 28.14 -17.02 -20.19
CA ASN A 127 28.32 -15.59 -20.16
C ASN A 127 29.14 -15.15 -18.94
N LEU A 128 28.88 -15.72 -17.76
CA LEU A 128 29.72 -15.52 -16.56
C LEU A 128 31.19 -15.85 -16.84
N ALA A 129 31.47 -16.95 -17.55
CA ALA A 129 32.84 -17.36 -17.90
C ALA A 129 33.56 -16.40 -18.87
N LYS A 130 32.85 -15.48 -19.52
CA LYS A 130 33.41 -14.46 -20.42
C LYS A 130 33.72 -13.13 -19.72
N ILE A 131 33.25 -12.94 -18.48
CA ILE A 131 33.46 -11.69 -17.74
C ILE A 131 34.96 -11.53 -17.45
N LYS A 132 35.55 -10.46 -17.99
CA LYS A 132 37.00 -10.24 -17.91
C LYS A 132 37.42 -9.91 -16.47
N GLY A 133 38.57 -10.46 -16.06
CA GLY A 133 39.15 -10.18 -14.75
C GLY A 133 38.51 -10.92 -13.57
N TRP A 134 37.54 -11.81 -13.83
CA TRP A 134 36.90 -12.66 -12.83
C TRP A 134 37.13 -14.13 -13.17
N GLN A 135 37.44 -14.94 -12.15
CA GLN A 135 37.55 -16.39 -12.31
C GLN A 135 36.25 -17.07 -11.89
N VAL A 136 35.60 -17.80 -12.80
CA VAL A 136 34.44 -18.63 -12.45
C VAL A 136 34.89 -19.93 -11.79
N LEU A 137 34.26 -20.27 -10.68
CA LEU A 137 34.41 -21.51 -9.93
C LEU A 137 33.04 -22.20 -9.84
N ALA A 138 32.89 -23.29 -10.59
CA ALA A 138 31.70 -24.13 -10.61
C ALA A 138 31.84 -25.29 -9.62
N ILE A 139 30.88 -25.39 -8.70
CA ILE A 139 30.83 -26.42 -7.66
C ILE A 139 29.77 -27.45 -8.03
N GLY A 140 30.21 -28.68 -8.29
CA GLY A 140 29.32 -29.78 -8.62
C GLY A 140 28.60 -30.36 -7.40
N ASN A 141 27.42 -30.91 -7.64
CA ASN A 141 26.66 -31.73 -6.70
C ASN A 141 26.39 -33.12 -7.31
N SER A 142 25.64 -33.98 -6.61
CA SER A 142 25.38 -35.34 -7.10
C SER A 142 24.54 -35.42 -8.38
N LYS A 143 23.88 -34.34 -8.79
CA LYS A 143 23.14 -34.26 -10.06
C LYS A 143 24.03 -33.83 -11.24
N THR A 144 25.21 -33.27 -10.97
CA THR A 144 26.08 -32.76 -12.02
C THR A 144 26.59 -33.88 -12.94
N PRO A 145 26.50 -33.73 -14.27
CA PRO A 145 27.05 -34.70 -15.22
C PRO A 145 28.54 -35.01 -14.97
N ARG A 146 28.97 -36.26 -15.15
CA ARG A 146 30.36 -36.68 -14.89
C ARG A 146 31.37 -36.09 -15.88
N ASP A 147 30.92 -35.82 -17.10
CA ASP A 147 31.68 -35.22 -18.20
C ASP A 147 31.52 -33.69 -18.27
N TRP A 148 31.03 -33.08 -17.19
CA TRP A 148 30.83 -31.64 -17.12
C TRP A 148 32.13 -30.88 -17.38
N SER A 149 32.09 -29.95 -18.32
CA SER A 149 33.23 -29.08 -18.63
C SER A 149 32.77 -27.75 -19.21
N LEU A 150 33.47 -26.68 -18.84
CA LEU A 150 33.29 -25.35 -19.42
C LEU A 150 34.65 -24.65 -19.50
N LYS A 151 35.01 -24.19 -20.70
CA LYS A 151 36.29 -23.49 -20.92
C LYS A 151 36.31 -22.17 -20.16
N GLY A 152 37.42 -21.89 -19.47
CA GLY A 152 37.60 -20.67 -18.67
C GLY A 152 37.08 -20.79 -17.23
N THR A 153 36.53 -21.94 -16.86
CA THR A 153 35.95 -22.20 -15.53
C THR A 153 36.78 -23.24 -14.78
N ILE A 154 36.96 -23.03 -13.47
CA ILE A 154 37.46 -24.05 -12.56
C ILE A 154 36.26 -24.88 -12.10
N PHE A 155 36.31 -26.19 -12.29
CA PHE A 155 35.27 -27.11 -11.83
C PHE A 155 35.79 -27.96 -10.67
N LEU A 156 34.99 -28.06 -9.61
CA LEU A 156 35.24 -28.96 -8.48
C LEU A 156 34.13 -30.02 -8.39
N SER A 157 34.44 -31.25 -8.79
CA SER A 157 33.58 -32.42 -8.62
C SER A 157 33.43 -32.80 -7.14
N LEU A 158 32.48 -33.68 -6.81
CA LEU A 158 32.32 -34.17 -5.43
C LEU A 158 33.60 -34.86 -4.91
N GLU A 159 34.29 -35.60 -5.76
CA GLU A 159 35.54 -36.28 -5.42
C GLU A 159 36.66 -35.27 -5.14
N GLN A 160 36.76 -34.22 -5.97
CA GLN A 160 37.74 -33.16 -5.77
C GLN A 160 37.44 -32.36 -4.49
N GLN A 161 36.16 -32.08 -4.20
CA GLN A 161 35.75 -31.43 -2.95
C GLN A 161 36.20 -32.24 -1.73
N ALA A 162 36.03 -33.57 -1.74
CA ALA A 162 36.46 -34.45 -0.64
C ALA A 162 37.99 -34.50 -0.46
N GLN A 163 38.76 -34.27 -1.52
CA GLN A 163 40.23 -34.31 -1.49
C GLN A 163 40.89 -33.01 -1.00
N LEU A 164 40.12 -31.93 -0.80
CA LEU A 164 40.65 -30.64 -0.33
C LEU A 164 40.99 -30.64 1.17
N GLY A 165 40.44 -31.60 1.92
CA GLY A 165 40.71 -31.75 3.37
C GLY A 165 40.01 -30.72 4.25
N PHE A 166 39.00 -30.00 3.73
CA PHE A 166 38.18 -29.08 4.53
C PHE A 166 37.21 -29.86 5.43
N ARG A 167 37.11 -29.44 6.69
CA ARG A 167 36.23 -30.04 7.71
C ARG A 167 34.76 -29.87 7.38
N VAL A 168 34.39 -28.76 6.73
CA VAL A 168 32.98 -28.49 6.36
C VAL A 168 32.39 -29.55 5.43
N VAL A 169 33.21 -30.28 4.66
CA VAL A 169 32.74 -31.26 3.66
C VAL A 169 31.87 -32.34 4.29
N ASP A 170 32.19 -32.76 5.51
CA ASP A 170 31.50 -33.84 6.22
C ASP A 170 30.04 -33.50 6.59
N PHE A 171 29.69 -32.21 6.59
CA PHE A 171 28.35 -31.74 6.95
C PHE A 171 27.43 -31.54 5.74
N LEU A 172 28.00 -31.42 4.54
CA LEU A 172 27.33 -30.93 3.35
C LEU A 172 26.50 -32.03 2.65
N PRO A 173 25.19 -31.79 2.39
CA PRO A 173 24.38 -32.70 1.59
C PRO A 173 24.95 -32.89 0.18
N TYR A 174 24.82 -34.09 -0.40
CA TYR A 174 25.32 -34.38 -1.75
C TYR A 174 24.60 -33.61 -2.86
N ASP A 175 23.28 -33.43 -2.74
CA ASP A 175 22.41 -32.76 -3.69
C ASP A 175 21.96 -31.39 -3.15
N SER A 176 22.87 -30.41 -3.07
CA SER A 176 22.53 -29.08 -2.59
C SER A 176 23.48 -28.00 -3.08
N TYR A 177 22.96 -26.80 -3.33
CA TYR A 177 23.78 -25.62 -3.65
C TYR A 177 24.60 -25.13 -2.46
N VAL A 178 24.26 -25.55 -1.24
CA VAL A 178 24.98 -25.22 0.00
C VAL A 178 26.45 -25.67 -0.06
N ARG A 179 26.77 -26.61 -0.97
CA ARG A 179 28.14 -26.99 -1.32
C ARG A 179 29.01 -25.84 -1.82
N LYS A 180 28.44 -24.71 -2.24
CA LYS A 180 29.20 -23.47 -2.50
C LYS A 180 30.11 -23.07 -1.33
N THR A 181 29.80 -23.48 -0.10
CA THR A 181 30.68 -23.34 1.06
C THR A 181 32.11 -23.84 0.80
N VAL A 182 32.27 -24.98 0.11
CA VAL A 182 33.59 -25.50 -0.30
C VAL A 182 34.25 -24.58 -1.32
N GLY A 183 33.46 -24.09 -2.28
CA GLY A 183 33.92 -23.13 -3.29
C GLY A 183 34.43 -21.82 -2.69
N TYR A 184 33.77 -21.32 -1.63
CA TYR A 184 34.22 -20.13 -0.92
C TYR A 184 35.58 -20.36 -0.25
N LEU A 185 35.77 -21.47 0.48
CA LEU A 185 37.08 -21.80 1.09
C LEU A 185 38.17 -21.96 0.05
N PHE A 186 37.86 -22.63 -1.06
CA PHE A 186 38.78 -22.78 -2.18
C PHE A 186 39.16 -21.42 -2.76
N ALA A 187 38.20 -20.54 -3.07
CA ALA A 187 38.48 -19.20 -3.57
C ALA A 187 39.36 -18.40 -2.60
N ILE A 188 39.06 -18.44 -1.30
CA ILE A 188 39.83 -17.77 -0.23
C ILE A 188 41.27 -18.31 -0.18
N GLN A 189 41.44 -19.62 -0.16
CA GLN A 189 42.75 -20.29 -0.18
C GLN A 189 43.57 -19.91 -1.43
N HIS A 190 42.89 -19.65 -2.55
CA HIS A 190 43.48 -19.25 -3.82
C HIS A 190 43.54 -17.72 -4.03
N GLY A 191 43.44 -16.95 -2.95
CA GLY A 191 43.78 -15.52 -2.94
C GLY A 191 42.61 -14.57 -3.17
N ALA A 192 41.36 -15.04 -3.06
CA ALA A 192 40.20 -14.18 -3.21
C ALA A 192 40.26 -12.95 -2.30
N LYS A 193 39.90 -11.80 -2.86
CA LYS A 193 39.59 -10.57 -2.14
C LYS A 193 38.13 -10.16 -2.32
N LYS A 194 37.51 -10.57 -3.44
CA LYS A 194 36.11 -10.38 -3.76
C LYS A 194 35.52 -11.68 -4.29
N ILE A 195 34.36 -12.06 -3.76
CA ILE A 195 33.59 -13.22 -4.20
C ILE A 195 32.21 -12.73 -4.62
N PHE A 196 31.85 -12.93 -5.88
CA PHE A 196 30.48 -12.81 -6.37
C PHE A 196 29.79 -14.16 -6.21
N ASP A 197 28.87 -14.23 -5.26
CA ASP A 197 28.01 -15.37 -4.96
C ASP A 197 26.85 -15.39 -5.96
N ALA A 198 26.96 -16.26 -6.96
CA ALA A 198 26.09 -16.31 -8.14
C ALA A 198 25.30 -17.63 -8.25
N ASP A 199 24.23 -17.61 -9.04
CA ASP A 199 23.60 -18.82 -9.60
C ASP A 199 23.91 -18.96 -11.10
N ASP A 200 23.54 -20.09 -11.69
CA ASP A 200 23.77 -20.40 -13.11
C ASP A 200 22.61 -19.94 -14.02
N ARG A 201 21.76 -19.03 -13.54
CA ARG A 201 20.51 -18.60 -14.20
C ARG A 201 20.41 -17.10 -14.44
N GLY A 202 21.26 -16.30 -13.81
CA GLY A 202 21.34 -14.85 -14.00
C GLY A 202 22.39 -14.43 -15.02
N ASP A 203 22.00 -13.58 -15.97
CA ASP A 203 22.93 -12.86 -16.84
C ASP A 203 23.33 -11.54 -16.18
N VAL A 204 24.63 -11.30 -16.01
CA VAL A 204 25.13 -10.01 -15.50
C VAL A 204 24.89 -8.94 -16.56
N ILE A 205 24.21 -7.86 -16.17
CA ILE A 205 23.93 -6.74 -17.07
C ILE A 205 25.27 -6.16 -17.55
N ASP A 206 25.32 -5.80 -18.83
CA ASP A 206 26.53 -5.31 -19.53
C ASP A 206 27.75 -6.27 -19.52
N ASN A 207 27.62 -7.48 -18.96
CA ASN A 207 28.71 -8.41 -18.68
C ASN A 207 29.87 -7.78 -17.86
N ASP A 208 29.58 -6.83 -16.98
CA ASP A 208 30.59 -6.13 -16.17
C ASP A 208 30.16 -5.95 -14.71
N ILE A 209 30.65 -6.83 -13.84
CA ILE A 209 30.40 -6.77 -12.39
C ILE A 209 30.93 -5.46 -11.78
N GLY A 210 32.07 -4.94 -12.27
CA GLY A 210 32.71 -3.74 -11.74
C GLY A 210 32.00 -2.44 -12.10
N LYS A 211 31.14 -2.46 -13.12
CA LYS A 211 30.26 -1.34 -13.47
C LYS A 211 29.07 -1.21 -12.51
N HIS A 212 28.58 -2.33 -11.99
CA HIS A 212 27.35 -2.39 -11.22
C HIS A 212 27.55 -2.50 -9.70
N PHE A 213 28.74 -2.88 -9.25
CA PHE A 213 29.09 -3.05 -7.84
C PHE A 213 30.39 -2.33 -7.48
N ASP A 214 30.54 -1.95 -6.22
CA ASP A 214 31.78 -1.35 -5.72
C ASP A 214 32.83 -2.45 -5.47
N VAL A 215 33.65 -2.73 -6.49
CA VAL A 215 34.70 -3.76 -6.41
C VAL A 215 35.94 -3.27 -5.65
N GLU A 216 36.16 -1.96 -5.54
CA GLU A 216 37.28 -1.39 -4.78
C GLU A 216 36.78 -0.49 -3.65
N LEU A 217 36.80 -1.02 -2.43
CA LEU A 217 36.40 -0.29 -1.21
C LEU A 217 37.58 0.40 -0.49
N ILE A 218 38.78 0.27 -1.04
CA ILE A 218 40.02 0.80 -0.47
C ILE A 218 40.51 1.93 -1.36
N GLY A 219 40.64 3.13 -0.80
CA GLY A 219 41.08 4.34 -1.51
C GLY A 219 40.42 5.59 -0.93
N GLU A 220 40.92 6.78 -1.26
CA GLU A 220 40.25 8.04 -0.85
C GLU A 220 38.91 8.20 -1.57
N ASP A 221 38.86 7.96 -2.88
CA ASP A 221 37.65 8.07 -3.70
C ASP A 221 36.52 7.16 -3.16
N ALA A 222 36.82 5.89 -2.93
CA ALA A 222 35.85 4.92 -2.39
C ALA A 222 35.36 5.26 -0.97
N ARG A 223 36.14 6.02 -0.19
CA ARG A 223 35.78 6.44 1.18
C ARG A 223 35.08 7.79 1.22
N GLN A 224 35.17 8.59 0.16
CA GLN A 224 34.52 9.90 0.06
C GLN A 224 33.21 9.84 -0.73
N GLU A 225 32.96 8.75 -1.46
CA GLU A 225 31.68 8.53 -2.10
C GLU A 225 30.53 8.55 -1.08
N VAL A 226 29.51 9.32 -1.38
CA VAL A 226 28.31 9.45 -0.54
C VAL A 226 27.27 8.45 -0.99
N ILE A 227 26.72 7.70 -0.04
CA ILE A 227 25.72 6.66 -0.26
C ILE A 227 24.49 6.99 0.58
N LEU A 228 23.30 6.85 -0.02
CA LEU A 228 22.06 6.98 0.74
C LEU A 228 21.96 5.87 1.78
N GLN A 229 21.44 6.18 2.95
CA GLN A 229 21.17 5.22 4.01
C GLN A 229 19.71 5.35 4.45
N TYR A 230 19.04 4.22 4.70
CA TYR A 230 17.69 4.23 5.25
C TYR A 230 17.63 4.97 6.59
N SER A 231 16.52 5.66 6.85
CA SER A 231 16.32 6.37 8.10
C SER A 231 16.35 5.42 9.31
N HIS A 232 17.09 5.82 10.33
CA HIS A 232 17.09 5.17 11.66
C HIS A 232 16.24 5.92 12.69
N GLU A 233 15.40 6.86 12.27
CA GLU A 233 14.55 7.67 13.16
C GLU A 233 13.56 6.80 13.95
N ASN A 234 12.98 5.78 13.31
CA ASN A 234 12.09 4.83 13.97
C ASN A 234 12.86 3.60 14.46
N PRO A 235 13.12 3.45 15.78
CA PRO A 235 13.87 2.32 16.31
C PRO A 235 13.10 0.99 16.22
N ASN A 236 11.79 1.03 16.02
CA ASN A 236 10.96 -0.18 15.89
C ASN A 236 11.03 -0.78 14.48
N ARG A 237 11.58 -0.06 13.49
CA ARG A 237 11.71 -0.53 12.11
C ARG A 237 13.00 -1.33 11.94
N THR A 238 12.89 -2.64 12.11
CA THR A 238 14.04 -3.56 12.08
C THR A 238 14.28 -4.23 10.73
N VAL A 239 13.38 -4.07 9.77
CA VAL A 239 13.47 -4.68 8.44
C VAL A 239 12.88 -3.74 7.39
N VAL A 240 13.36 -3.83 6.14
CA VAL A 240 12.85 -3.05 5.02
C VAL A 240 12.68 -3.90 3.77
N ASN A 241 11.71 -3.55 2.94
CA ASN A 241 11.62 -4.03 1.56
C ASN A 241 12.45 -3.13 0.64
N PRO A 242 13.62 -3.57 0.14
CA PRO A 242 14.47 -2.74 -0.70
C PRO A 242 13.86 -2.50 -2.08
N TYR A 243 12.96 -3.37 -2.56
CA TYR A 243 12.40 -3.29 -3.90
C TYR A 243 11.59 -2.01 -4.12
N VAL A 244 10.99 -1.47 -3.05
CA VAL A 244 10.28 -0.19 -3.04
C VAL A 244 11.21 0.95 -3.45
N HIS A 245 12.45 0.97 -2.93
CA HIS A 245 13.46 1.97 -3.27
C HIS A 245 13.91 1.87 -4.74
N PHE A 246 13.79 0.70 -5.35
CA PHE A 246 14.11 0.48 -6.77
C PHE A 246 12.84 0.48 -7.65
N GLY A 247 11.79 1.22 -7.23
CA GLY A 247 10.60 1.50 -8.04
C GLY A 247 9.49 0.45 -8.00
N GLN A 248 9.72 -0.70 -7.35
CA GLN A 248 8.79 -1.83 -7.30
C GLN A 248 8.10 -1.93 -5.94
N ARG A 249 6.93 -1.29 -5.81
CA ARG A 249 6.20 -1.19 -4.54
C ARG A 249 5.44 -2.46 -4.15
N SER A 250 5.04 -3.25 -5.13
CA SER A 250 4.22 -4.46 -4.93
C SER A 250 5.03 -5.75 -4.83
N VAL A 251 6.33 -5.68 -5.09
CA VAL A 251 7.22 -6.84 -5.11
C VAL A 251 8.02 -6.83 -3.82
N TRP A 252 8.21 -7.99 -3.21
CA TRP A 252 9.03 -8.14 -2.01
C TRP A 252 10.03 -9.28 -2.17
N PRO A 253 11.21 -9.18 -1.52
CA PRO A 253 12.19 -10.23 -1.56
C PRO A 253 11.78 -11.44 -0.72
N ARG A 254 12.18 -12.63 -1.16
CA ARG A 254 12.10 -13.87 -0.36
C ARG A 254 12.81 -13.68 0.97
N GLY A 255 12.13 -14.02 2.06
CA GLY A 255 12.65 -13.85 3.41
C GLY A 255 12.33 -12.49 4.05
N LEU A 256 11.53 -11.63 3.41
CA LEU A 256 10.87 -10.53 4.12
C LEU A 256 9.76 -11.12 5.01
N PRO A 257 9.63 -10.72 6.29
CA PRO A 257 8.49 -11.14 7.11
C PRO A 257 7.17 -10.74 6.45
N LEU A 258 6.21 -11.66 6.37
CA LEU A 258 4.95 -11.43 5.67
C LEU A 258 4.14 -10.28 6.31
N GLU A 259 4.31 -10.04 7.61
CA GLU A 259 3.72 -8.91 8.31
C GLU A 259 4.22 -7.53 7.81
N ASN A 260 5.39 -7.48 7.16
CA ASN A 260 5.98 -6.25 6.61
C ASN A 260 5.73 -6.08 5.10
N VAL A 261 5.14 -7.07 4.42
CA VAL A 261 4.88 -7.01 2.96
C VAL A 261 3.92 -5.88 2.58
N GLY A 262 3.02 -5.48 3.48
CA GLY A 262 2.08 -4.36 3.26
C GLY A 262 2.71 -2.97 3.27
N GLU A 263 4.00 -2.84 3.63
CA GLU A 263 4.72 -1.56 3.66
C GLU A 263 5.17 -1.16 2.23
N ILE A 264 4.26 -0.56 1.48
CA ILE A 264 4.46 -0.18 0.06
C ILE A 264 4.89 1.28 -0.15
N GLY A 265 4.95 2.07 0.92
CA GLY A 265 5.33 3.49 0.89
C GLY A 265 6.82 3.66 0.58
N HIS A 266 7.16 4.63 -0.27
CA HIS A 266 8.55 5.04 -0.43
C HIS A 266 9.05 5.71 0.86
N GLU A 267 10.37 5.74 1.03
CA GLU A 267 10.97 6.40 2.18
C GLU A 267 10.70 7.91 2.13
N GLU A 268 10.24 8.50 3.24
CA GLU A 268 10.03 9.94 3.32
C GLU A 268 11.33 10.72 3.13
N PHE A 269 12.42 10.21 3.74
CA PHE A 269 13.75 10.75 3.57
C PHE A 269 14.81 9.69 3.91
N TYR A 270 15.99 9.84 3.31
CA TYR A 270 17.20 9.10 3.61
C TYR A 270 18.16 9.96 4.42
N THR A 271 19.14 9.32 5.02
CA THR A 271 20.38 9.95 5.48
C THR A 271 21.51 9.64 4.50
N GLU A 272 22.70 10.19 4.73
CA GLU A 272 23.88 9.94 3.91
C GLU A 272 25.01 9.36 4.75
N VAL A 273 25.74 8.39 4.19
CA VAL A 273 26.95 7.82 4.78
C VAL A 273 28.07 7.76 3.77
N PHE A 274 29.30 7.79 4.27
CA PHE A 274 30.48 7.63 3.45
C PHE A 274 30.73 6.17 3.06
N GLY A 275 31.36 6.03 1.90
CA GLY A 275 31.69 4.78 1.26
C GLY A 275 32.73 3.92 2.00
N GLY A 276 33.10 2.79 1.39
CA GLY A 276 34.23 1.95 1.83
C GLY A 276 33.93 0.91 2.92
N LYS A 277 32.66 0.74 3.32
CA LYS A 277 32.24 -0.23 4.35
C LYS A 277 31.10 -1.16 3.91
N GLN A 278 30.77 -1.18 2.61
CA GLN A 278 29.77 -2.05 1.97
C GLN A 278 30.34 -3.46 1.78
N PHE A 279 30.73 -4.13 2.86
CA PHE A 279 31.43 -5.41 2.75
C PHE A 279 30.56 -6.55 2.21
N ILE A 280 29.23 -6.38 2.28
CA ILE A 280 28.25 -7.24 1.62
C ILE A 280 27.38 -6.35 0.73
N GLN A 281 27.31 -6.69 -0.56
CA GLN A 281 26.60 -5.92 -1.57
C GLN A 281 25.58 -6.81 -2.25
N GLN A 282 24.29 -6.53 -2.06
CA GLN A 282 23.19 -7.27 -2.68
C GLN A 282 22.76 -6.53 -3.95
N GLY A 283 22.81 -7.18 -5.11
CA GLY A 283 22.26 -6.62 -6.34
C GLY A 283 20.78 -6.97 -6.52
N ILE A 284 20.05 -6.11 -7.23
CA ILE A 284 18.70 -6.39 -7.69
C ILE A 284 18.74 -7.19 -9.01
N SER A 285 17.76 -8.07 -9.20
CA SER A 285 17.61 -8.87 -10.42
C SER A 285 16.36 -8.44 -11.17
N ASN A 286 16.52 -7.98 -12.41
CA ASN A 286 15.42 -7.85 -13.36
C ASN A 286 14.91 -9.24 -13.81
N GLY A 287 13.75 -9.28 -14.44
CA GLY A 287 13.10 -10.51 -14.90
C GLY A 287 12.36 -11.20 -13.76
N LEU A 288 12.92 -12.30 -13.23
CA LEU A 288 12.45 -12.98 -12.02
C LEU A 288 13.38 -12.64 -10.82
N PRO A 289 13.08 -11.58 -10.04
CA PRO A 289 13.78 -11.28 -8.80
C PRO A 289 13.66 -12.40 -7.76
N ASP A 290 14.39 -12.27 -6.64
CA ASP A 290 14.29 -13.22 -5.54
C ASP A 290 12.97 -13.07 -4.81
N VAL A 291 11.93 -13.74 -5.24
CA VAL A 291 10.59 -13.68 -4.65
C VAL A 291 10.25 -15.00 -3.99
N ASP A 292 9.46 -14.96 -2.92
CA ASP A 292 8.99 -16.19 -2.27
C ASP A 292 7.87 -16.86 -3.07
N SER A 293 7.57 -18.10 -2.70
CA SER A 293 6.49 -18.89 -3.30
C SER A 293 5.12 -18.22 -3.15
N VAL A 294 4.87 -17.48 -2.07
CA VAL A 294 3.60 -16.76 -1.86
C VAL A 294 3.43 -15.71 -2.94
N PHE A 295 4.43 -14.84 -3.15
CA PHE A 295 4.44 -13.88 -4.23
C PHE A 295 4.29 -14.59 -5.58
N TYR A 296 5.13 -15.58 -5.86
CA TYR A 296 5.15 -16.21 -7.18
C TYR A 296 3.79 -16.80 -7.55
N PHE A 297 3.20 -17.63 -6.68
CA PHE A 297 1.93 -18.29 -6.97
C PHE A 297 0.71 -17.37 -6.89
N THR A 298 0.77 -16.29 -6.10
CA THR A 298 -0.35 -15.33 -6.00
C THR A 298 -0.27 -14.19 -7.01
N ARG A 299 0.88 -13.99 -7.67
CA ARG A 299 1.10 -12.88 -8.62
C ARG A 299 1.28 -13.33 -10.07
N LYS A 300 1.50 -14.62 -10.34
CA LYS A 300 1.72 -15.13 -11.70
C LYS A 300 0.39 -15.34 -12.44
N SER A 301 0.25 -14.68 -13.59
CA SER A 301 -0.96 -14.76 -14.43
C SER A 301 -0.86 -15.96 -15.38
N GLY A 302 -1.18 -17.16 -14.89
CA GLY A 302 -1.18 -18.38 -15.68
C GLY A 302 0.21 -18.73 -16.27
N LEU A 303 0.31 -18.75 -17.61
CA LEU A 303 1.50 -19.20 -18.35
C LEU A 303 2.51 -18.09 -18.69
N GLU A 304 2.19 -16.82 -18.42
CA GLU A 304 3.10 -15.73 -18.73
C GLU A 304 4.31 -15.71 -17.78
N ALA A 305 5.49 -15.56 -18.37
CA ALA A 305 6.74 -15.44 -17.64
C ALA A 305 6.84 -14.05 -16.99
N PHE A 306 7.29 -13.98 -15.73
CA PHE A 306 7.60 -12.69 -15.13
C PHE A 306 8.75 -11.97 -15.85
N ASP A 307 8.54 -10.71 -16.20
CA ASP A 307 9.59 -9.77 -16.60
C ASP A 307 9.52 -8.48 -15.78
N ILE A 308 9.91 -8.58 -14.51
CA ILE A 308 9.88 -7.48 -13.54
C ILE A 308 11.08 -6.55 -13.80
N ARG A 309 10.80 -5.25 -13.94
CA ARG A 309 11.83 -4.21 -14.10
C ARG A 309 11.95 -3.38 -12.85
N PHE A 310 13.14 -2.88 -12.58
CA PHE A 310 13.43 -2.01 -11.45
C PHE A 310 14.10 -0.71 -11.96
N ASP A 311 14.07 0.35 -11.15
CA ASP A 311 14.63 1.65 -11.49
C ASP A 311 16.17 1.57 -11.54
N GLU A 312 16.72 1.59 -12.75
CA GLU A 312 18.17 1.55 -12.99
C GLU A 312 18.88 2.86 -12.59
N ARG A 313 18.13 3.96 -12.40
CA ARG A 313 18.67 5.26 -12.01
C ARG A 313 18.64 5.50 -10.50
N ALA A 314 17.97 4.64 -9.74
CA ALA A 314 17.99 4.72 -8.30
C ALA A 314 19.43 4.56 -7.79
N PRO A 315 19.86 5.35 -6.80
CA PRO A 315 21.19 5.19 -6.21
C PRO A 315 21.26 3.88 -5.41
N LYS A 316 22.47 3.40 -5.14
CA LYS A 316 22.67 2.35 -4.13
C LYS A 316 22.28 2.86 -2.74
N VAL A 317 21.78 1.97 -1.89
CA VAL A 317 21.28 2.32 -0.56
C VAL A 317 21.83 1.40 0.53
N ALA A 318 22.35 1.97 1.60
CA ALA A 318 22.93 1.30 2.74
C ALA A 318 21.89 1.06 3.86
N LEU A 319 22.08 -0.04 4.59
CA LEU A 319 21.27 -0.37 5.76
C LEU A 319 21.95 0.18 7.03
N PRO A 320 21.26 0.98 7.85
CA PRO A 320 21.79 1.36 9.16
C PRO A 320 21.83 0.15 10.09
N GLN A 321 22.62 0.24 11.16
CA GLN A 321 22.57 -0.75 12.24
C GLN A 321 21.12 -0.94 12.72
N GLY A 322 20.74 -2.13 13.13
CA GLY A 322 19.39 -2.43 13.64
C GLY A 322 18.31 -2.59 12.57
N THR A 323 18.57 -2.22 11.32
CA THR A 323 17.68 -2.46 10.19
C THR A 323 18.34 -3.48 9.26
N MET A 324 17.58 -4.50 8.85
CA MET A 324 18.07 -5.61 8.04
C MET A 324 17.28 -5.78 6.75
N VAL A 325 17.84 -6.55 5.83
CA VAL A 325 17.22 -6.92 4.56
C VAL A 325 17.52 -8.40 4.23
N PRO A 326 16.65 -9.14 3.53
CA PRO A 326 17.04 -10.46 3.03
C PRO A 326 18.25 -10.35 2.09
N VAL A 327 19.21 -11.27 2.25
CA VAL A 327 20.39 -11.38 1.37
C VAL A 327 20.42 -12.79 0.79
N ASN A 328 20.60 -12.90 -0.52
CA ASN A 328 20.53 -14.16 -1.23
C ASN A 328 21.90 -14.69 -1.63
N SER A 329 21.89 -15.90 -2.19
CA SER A 329 23.09 -16.56 -2.72
C SER A 329 23.13 -16.61 -4.25
N PHE A 330 22.63 -15.60 -4.96
CA PHE A 330 22.75 -15.60 -6.42
C PHE A 330 23.10 -14.26 -7.05
N ASN A 331 23.07 -13.17 -6.29
CA ASN A 331 23.46 -11.85 -6.80
C ASN A 331 24.08 -11.00 -5.70
N THR A 332 25.13 -11.51 -5.06
CA THR A 332 25.71 -10.87 -3.88
C THR A 332 27.23 -10.84 -3.95
N ILE A 333 27.85 -9.67 -3.78
CA ILE A 333 29.31 -9.57 -3.60
C ILE A 333 29.66 -9.54 -2.12
N TYR A 334 30.61 -10.39 -1.75
CA TYR A 334 31.30 -10.36 -0.48
C TYR A 334 32.72 -9.84 -0.70
N HIS A 335 33.11 -8.86 0.09
CA HIS A 335 34.51 -8.44 0.22
C HIS A 335 35.22 -9.26 1.29
N SER A 336 36.54 -9.32 1.21
CA SER A 336 37.35 -10.14 2.11
C SER A 336 37.07 -9.87 3.59
N SER A 337 36.66 -8.66 3.98
CA SER A 337 36.32 -8.34 5.37
C SER A 337 35.08 -9.08 5.89
N ALA A 338 34.24 -9.62 5.01
CA ALA A 338 32.99 -10.30 5.34
C ALA A 338 32.96 -11.78 4.88
N PHE A 339 34.08 -12.37 4.47
CA PHE A 339 34.09 -13.77 4.00
C PHE A 339 33.64 -14.77 5.05
N TRP A 340 33.84 -14.50 6.34
CA TRP A 340 33.29 -15.33 7.42
C TRP A 340 31.75 -15.46 7.34
N GLY A 341 31.08 -14.49 6.72
CA GLY A 341 29.63 -14.45 6.50
C GLY A 341 29.14 -15.24 5.29
N LEU A 342 30.01 -15.96 4.57
CA LEU A 342 29.63 -16.76 3.39
C LEU A 342 29.04 -18.14 3.73
N MET A 343 29.14 -18.58 4.99
CA MET A 343 28.68 -19.90 5.44
C MET A 343 27.17 -20.08 5.24
N LEU A 344 26.79 -21.11 4.48
CA LEU A 344 25.39 -21.48 4.24
C LEU A 344 24.96 -22.59 5.22
N PRO A 345 24.02 -22.35 6.15
CA PRO A 345 23.52 -23.34 7.10
C PRO A 345 23.00 -24.62 6.43
N VAL A 346 23.16 -25.76 7.11
CA VAL A 346 22.93 -27.11 6.58
C VAL A 346 21.78 -27.87 7.23
N SER A 347 21.24 -27.41 8.36
CA SER A 347 20.10 -28.10 9.02
C SER A 347 18.73 -27.49 8.75
N VAL A 348 18.70 -26.32 8.14
CA VAL A 348 17.48 -25.63 7.67
C VAL A 348 17.17 -26.01 6.22
N SER A 349 15.97 -25.68 5.74
CA SER A 349 15.65 -25.88 4.33
C SER A 349 16.64 -25.17 3.41
N THR A 350 16.90 -25.77 2.25
CA THR A 350 17.79 -25.19 1.23
C THR A 350 17.31 -23.81 0.77
N MET A 351 16.00 -23.56 0.79
CA MET A 351 15.40 -22.24 0.48
C MET A 351 15.51 -21.24 1.64
N ALA A 352 15.78 -21.67 2.87
CA ALA A 352 15.99 -20.78 4.01
C ALA A 352 17.47 -20.46 4.25
N SER A 353 18.38 -21.34 3.82
CA SER A 353 19.81 -21.28 4.12
C SER A 353 20.47 -19.93 3.81
N ASP A 354 20.30 -19.40 2.60
CA ASP A 354 20.94 -18.15 2.19
C ASP A 354 20.38 -16.91 2.89
N VAL A 355 19.06 -16.87 3.11
CA VAL A 355 18.37 -15.80 3.85
C VAL A 355 18.79 -15.78 5.31
N LEU A 356 18.79 -16.93 5.99
CA LEU A 356 19.22 -17.04 7.40
C LEU A 356 20.70 -16.66 7.54
N ARG A 357 21.56 -17.14 6.63
CA ARG A 357 22.95 -16.68 6.50
C ARG A 357 23.02 -15.17 6.34
N GLY A 358 22.15 -14.59 5.53
CA GLY A 358 22.08 -13.15 5.27
C GLY A 358 21.83 -12.33 6.54
N TYR A 359 20.83 -12.72 7.33
CA TYR A 359 20.50 -12.05 8.59
C TYR A 359 21.57 -12.24 9.66
N TRP A 360 22.06 -13.48 9.82
CA TRP A 360 23.17 -13.81 10.73
C TRP A 360 24.43 -13.01 10.39
N GLY A 361 24.79 -12.97 9.11
CA GLY A 361 25.93 -12.21 8.59
C GLY A 361 25.78 -10.71 8.84
N GLN A 362 24.60 -10.13 8.57
CA GLN A 362 24.30 -8.72 8.84
C GLN A 362 24.51 -8.34 10.30
N ARG A 363 24.01 -9.15 11.24
CA ARG A 363 24.17 -8.86 12.66
C ARG A 363 25.64 -8.79 13.06
N LEU A 364 26.42 -9.77 12.62
CA LEU A 364 27.85 -9.84 12.93
C LEU A 364 28.66 -8.77 12.19
N LEU A 365 28.17 -8.27 11.05
CA LEU A 365 28.83 -7.24 10.27
C LEU A 365 28.96 -5.91 11.04
N TRP A 366 27.99 -5.64 11.91
CA TRP A 366 28.01 -4.46 12.78
C TRP A 366 29.17 -4.49 13.78
N GLU A 367 29.64 -5.67 14.20
CA GLU A 367 30.78 -5.83 15.12
C GLU A 367 32.11 -5.33 14.50
N ILE A 368 32.18 -5.26 13.17
CA ILE A 368 33.34 -4.78 12.42
C ILE A 368 33.06 -3.43 11.73
N GLY A 369 31.93 -2.80 12.05
CA GLY A 369 31.50 -1.51 11.51
C GLY A 369 31.09 -1.52 10.03
N GLY A 370 30.95 -2.70 9.43
CA GLY A 370 30.47 -2.86 8.06
C GLY A 370 28.95 -2.84 7.98
N TYR A 371 28.42 -2.69 6.77
CA TYR A 371 26.98 -2.74 6.50
C TYR A 371 26.69 -3.42 5.16
N VAL A 372 25.44 -3.90 5.03
CA VAL A 372 24.89 -4.31 3.73
C VAL A 372 24.49 -3.06 2.96
N ALA A 373 24.78 -3.05 1.67
CA ALA A 373 24.21 -2.10 0.73
C ALA A 373 23.49 -2.84 -0.40
N VAL A 374 22.34 -2.33 -0.81
CA VAL A 374 21.58 -2.85 -1.95
C VAL A 374 21.86 -1.96 -3.15
N TYR A 375 22.14 -2.59 -4.28
CA TYR A 375 22.52 -1.95 -5.53
C TYR A 375 21.36 -2.00 -6.54
N PRO A 376 21.33 -1.09 -7.51
CA PRO A 376 20.38 -1.15 -8.63
C PRO A 376 20.46 -2.47 -9.40
N PRO A 377 19.61 -2.70 -10.40
CA PRO A 377 19.64 -3.94 -11.18
C PRO A 377 21.04 -4.25 -11.73
N THR A 378 21.56 -5.42 -11.35
CA THR A 378 22.90 -5.89 -11.73
C THR A 378 22.85 -7.17 -12.56
N VAL A 379 21.75 -7.92 -12.48
CA VAL A 379 21.53 -9.15 -13.23
C VAL A 379 20.12 -9.20 -13.82
N HIS A 380 19.94 -10.03 -14.84
CA HIS A 380 18.65 -10.36 -15.42
C HIS A 380 18.44 -11.87 -15.35
N ARG A 381 17.36 -12.31 -14.68
CA ARG A 381 16.99 -13.72 -14.56
C ARG A 381 15.69 -13.98 -15.32
N TYR A 382 15.68 -14.95 -16.23
CA TYR A 382 14.45 -15.27 -16.97
C TYR A 382 13.56 -16.25 -16.18
N ASP A 383 12.25 -15.99 -16.12
CA ASP A 383 11.28 -16.94 -15.53
C ASP A 383 11.06 -18.14 -16.47
N ARG A 384 11.93 -19.15 -16.32
CA ARG A 384 11.91 -20.41 -17.08
C ARG A 384 11.70 -21.63 -16.18
N VAL A 385 11.36 -21.42 -14.91
CA VAL A 385 11.42 -22.45 -13.86
C VAL A 385 10.03 -22.68 -13.27
N GLU A 386 9.76 -23.91 -12.86
CA GLU A 386 8.62 -24.25 -12.01
C GLU A 386 8.95 -23.79 -10.58
N ALA A 387 8.13 -22.89 -10.01
CA ALA A 387 8.40 -22.33 -8.70
C ALA A 387 8.52 -23.40 -7.61
N TYR A 388 9.32 -23.08 -6.59
CA TYR A 388 9.51 -23.95 -5.45
C TYR A 388 8.21 -24.05 -4.65
N PRO A 389 7.84 -25.26 -4.17
CA PRO A 389 6.63 -25.42 -3.37
C PRO A 389 6.78 -24.69 -2.03
N PHE A 390 5.67 -24.08 -1.57
CA PHE A 390 5.61 -23.37 -0.29
C PHE A 390 6.15 -24.18 0.90
N SER A 391 6.00 -25.51 0.86
CA SER A 391 6.52 -26.42 1.90
C SER A 391 8.03 -26.35 2.08
N GLU A 392 8.79 -26.00 1.04
CA GLU A 392 10.25 -25.84 1.14
C GLU A 392 10.68 -24.52 1.78
N GLU A 393 9.76 -23.55 1.91
CA GLU A 393 10.01 -22.22 2.51
C GLU A 393 9.43 -22.08 3.93
N LYS A 394 8.96 -23.18 4.53
CA LYS A 394 8.30 -23.16 5.85
C LYS A 394 9.14 -22.47 6.93
N ASP A 395 10.45 -22.71 6.93
CA ASP A 395 11.37 -22.13 7.92
C ASP A 395 11.47 -20.60 7.79
N LEU A 396 11.22 -20.05 6.60
CA LEU A 396 11.21 -18.59 6.37
C LEU A 396 9.98 -17.95 6.97
N HIS A 397 8.80 -18.39 6.52
CA HIS A 397 7.52 -17.73 6.81
C HIS A 397 7.14 -17.77 8.29
N VAL A 398 7.68 -18.71 9.05
CA VAL A 398 7.39 -18.85 10.50
C VAL A 398 8.40 -18.10 11.37
N ASN A 399 9.70 -18.14 11.03
CA ASN A 399 10.75 -17.76 11.98
C ASN A 399 11.43 -16.43 11.70
N VAL A 400 11.37 -15.88 10.48
CA VAL A 400 12.23 -14.73 10.13
C VAL A 400 11.91 -13.47 10.93
N GLY A 401 10.63 -13.16 11.17
CA GLY A 401 10.25 -12.04 12.03
C GLY A 401 10.78 -12.17 13.47
N ARG A 402 10.75 -13.39 14.02
CA ARG A 402 11.33 -13.72 15.35
C ARG A 402 12.86 -13.62 15.34
N LEU A 403 13.50 -14.12 14.28
CA LEU A 403 14.94 -14.09 14.10
C LEU A 403 15.47 -12.66 14.06
N ILE A 404 14.85 -11.77 13.29
CA ILE A 404 15.30 -10.37 13.18
C ILE A 404 15.25 -9.69 14.55
N LYS A 405 14.14 -9.84 15.29
CA LYS A 405 13.99 -9.27 16.64
C LYS A 405 15.06 -9.81 17.59
N PHE A 406 15.34 -11.11 17.54
CA PHE A 406 16.41 -11.75 18.32
C PHE A 406 17.80 -11.21 17.94
N LEU A 407 18.14 -11.15 16.65
CA LEU A 407 19.45 -10.70 16.20
C LEU A 407 19.71 -9.24 16.56
N VAL A 408 18.71 -8.36 16.39
CA VAL A 408 18.81 -6.94 16.74
C VAL A 408 19.06 -6.74 18.23
N SER A 409 18.45 -7.56 19.10
CA SER A 409 18.61 -7.48 20.55
C SER A 409 19.85 -8.21 21.08
N TRP A 410 20.37 -9.21 20.36
CA TRP A 410 21.48 -10.04 20.80
C TRP A 410 22.76 -9.23 21.05
N ARG A 411 23.52 -9.60 22.09
CA ARG A 411 24.79 -8.98 22.50
C ARG A 411 25.79 -10.06 22.92
N SER A 412 27.07 -9.73 22.87
CA SER A 412 28.16 -10.62 23.28
C SER A 412 29.30 -9.86 23.96
N GLY A 413 29.80 -10.44 25.05
CA GLY A 413 30.97 -9.97 25.78
C GLY A 413 32.32 -10.53 25.29
N LYS A 414 32.34 -11.34 24.22
CA LYS A 414 33.59 -11.91 23.69
C LYS A 414 34.46 -10.85 23.02
N HIS A 415 35.78 -11.08 22.97
CA HIS A 415 36.75 -10.10 22.45
C HIS A 415 37.31 -10.46 21.06
N ARG A 416 37.01 -11.64 20.54
CA ARG A 416 37.38 -12.05 19.17
C ARG A 416 36.12 -12.22 18.32
N LEU A 417 36.19 -11.84 17.04
CA LEU A 417 35.06 -11.98 16.14
C LEU A 417 34.62 -13.44 16.03
N PHE A 418 35.56 -14.38 15.86
CA PHE A 418 35.22 -15.80 15.67
C PHE A 418 34.55 -16.42 16.91
N GLU A 419 34.89 -15.93 18.11
CA GLU A 419 34.20 -16.33 19.34
C GLU A 419 32.77 -15.78 19.39
N LYS A 420 32.57 -14.51 18.98
CA LYS A 420 31.21 -13.93 18.83
C LYS A 420 30.37 -14.67 17.81
N ILE A 421 30.98 -15.06 16.68
CA ILE A 421 30.29 -15.82 15.62
C ILE A 421 29.82 -17.17 16.18
N LEU A 422 30.70 -17.93 16.83
CA LEU A 422 30.34 -19.22 17.41
C LEU A 422 29.28 -19.10 18.51
N GLU A 423 29.39 -18.08 19.37
CA GLU A 423 28.41 -17.81 20.43
C GLU A 423 27.04 -17.41 19.87
N LEU A 424 26.99 -16.55 18.85
CA LEU A 424 25.73 -16.22 18.18
C LEU A 424 25.12 -17.48 17.54
N SER A 425 25.95 -18.29 16.89
CA SER A 425 25.46 -19.51 16.26
C SER A 425 24.91 -20.52 17.26
N TYR A 426 25.53 -20.61 18.43
CA TYR A 426 25.00 -21.39 19.55
C TYR A 426 23.67 -20.84 20.06
N ALA A 427 23.59 -19.55 20.35
CA ALA A 427 22.37 -18.92 20.84
C ALA A 427 21.21 -19.04 19.83
N MET A 428 21.51 -18.97 18.53
CA MET A 428 20.51 -19.24 17.48
C MET A 428 19.99 -20.68 17.50
N ALA A 429 20.82 -21.64 17.89
CA ALA A 429 20.41 -23.03 18.02
C ALA A 429 19.56 -23.27 19.27
N GLU A 430 19.89 -22.63 20.39
CA GLU A 430 19.06 -22.67 21.62
C GLU A 430 17.66 -22.08 21.37
N GLU A 431 17.58 -21.00 20.60
CA GLU A 431 16.30 -20.39 20.20
C GLU A 431 15.57 -21.18 19.09
N GLY A 432 16.17 -22.27 18.59
CA GLY A 432 15.56 -23.14 17.58
C GLY A 432 15.45 -22.52 16.19
N PHE A 433 16.32 -21.56 15.82
CA PHE A 433 16.40 -21.07 14.43
C PHE A 433 17.11 -22.04 13.50
N TRP A 434 18.02 -22.85 14.06
CA TRP A 434 18.68 -23.97 13.41
C TRP A 434 19.10 -25.01 14.46
N SER A 435 19.64 -26.16 14.06
CA SER A 435 19.98 -27.24 15.00
C SER A 435 21.45 -27.19 15.49
N LYS A 436 21.78 -28.07 16.44
CA LYS A 436 23.16 -28.35 16.88
C LYS A 436 24.13 -28.60 15.72
N LYS A 437 23.66 -29.22 14.63
CA LYS A 437 24.47 -29.48 13.43
C LYS A 437 25.04 -28.19 12.84
N ASP A 438 24.30 -27.08 12.86
CA ASP A 438 24.78 -25.79 12.36
C ASP A 438 25.80 -25.12 13.29
N VAL A 439 25.78 -25.42 14.59
CA VAL A 439 26.80 -24.97 15.55
C VAL A 439 28.13 -25.69 15.27
N GLU A 440 28.08 -27.01 15.11
CA GLU A 440 29.25 -27.83 14.74
C GLU A 440 29.79 -27.45 13.36
N PHE A 441 28.90 -27.20 12.41
CA PHE A 441 29.26 -26.71 11.08
C PHE A 441 29.91 -25.32 11.13
N THR A 442 29.38 -24.40 11.94
CA THR A 442 29.99 -23.08 12.17
C THR A 442 31.41 -23.23 12.73
N ALA A 443 31.59 -24.13 13.70
CA ALA A 443 32.91 -24.43 14.27
C ALA A 443 33.88 -24.97 13.21
N ALA A 444 33.43 -25.88 12.34
CA ALA A 444 34.23 -26.40 11.23
C ALA A 444 34.59 -25.29 10.22
N TRP A 445 33.62 -24.45 9.85
CA TRP A 445 33.80 -23.32 8.94
C TRP A 445 34.86 -22.32 9.44
N LEU A 446 34.77 -21.90 10.71
CA LEU A 446 35.73 -20.95 11.29
C LEU A 446 37.14 -21.54 11.39
N GLN A 447 37.26 -22.83 11.70
CA GLN A 447 38.55 -23.53 11.69
C GLN A 447 39.12 -23.63 10.28
N ASP A 448 38.30 -23.95 9.28
CA ASP A 448 38.73 -24.03 7.89
C ASP A 448 39.18 -22.66 7.36
N LEU A 449 38.49 -21.56 7.72
CA LEU A 449 38.94 -20.20 7.41
C LEU A 449 40.36 -19.94 7.93
N LEU A 450 40.63 -20.24 9.21
CA LEU A 450 41.98 -20.10 9.76
C LEU A 450 42.98 -21.02 9.06
N ALA A 451 42.57 -22.24 8.73
CA ALA A 451 43.41 -23.23 8.05
C ALA A 451 43.80 -22.77 6.63
N VAL A 452 42.92 -22.09 5.91
CA VAL A 452 43.22 -21.47 4.60
C VAL A 452 43.87 -20.08 4.73
N ARG A 453 44.31 -19.71 5.95
CA ARG A 453 45.00 -18.46 6.28
C ARG A 453 44.16 -17.19 6.11
N TYR A 454 42.84 -17.31 6.20
CA TYR A 454 41.98 -16.14 6.31
C TYR A 454 42.25 -15.39 7.62
N GLN A 455 42.40 -14.07 7.54
CA GLN A 455 42.62 -13.23 8.70
C GLN A 455 41.29 -12.67 9.18
N GLN A 456 40.92 -12.96 10.43
CA GLN A 456 39.72 -12.38 11.02
C GLN A 456 39.86 -10.85 11.11
N PRO A 457 38.82 -10.08 10.71
CA PRO A 457 38.82 -8.63 10.86
C PRO A 457 38.91 -8.19 12.32
N ARG A 458 39.39 -6.97 12.53
CA ARG A 458 39.39 -6.34 13.86
C ARG A 458 37.98 -5.91 14.21
N LEU A 459 37.57 -6.20 15.44
CA LEU A 459 36.35 -5.63 16.02
C LEU A 459 36.49 -4.11 16.06
N MET A 460 35.43 -3.39 15.71
CA MET A 460 35.35 -1.97 16.02
C MET A 460 34.90 -1.79 17.45
N ALA A 461 35.45 -0.78 18.13
CA ALA A 461 34.94 -0.29 19.40
C ALA A 461 33.62 0.48 19.17
N LEU A 462 32.63 -0.19 18.56
CA LEU A 462 31.28 0.32 18.46
C LEU A 462 30.51 -0.17 19.68
N GLU A 463 30.09 0.76 20.52
CA GLU A 463 29.02 0.50 21.48
C GLU A 463 27.72 0.34 20.70
N LEU A 464 27.29 -0.91 20.48
CA LEU A 464 26.03 -1.22 19.80
C LEU A 464 24.82 -0.54 20.47
N ASP A 465 24.95 -0.19 21.76
CA ASP A 465 23.94 0.43 22.60
C ASP A 465 24.09 1.95 22.72
N ARG A 466 25.09 2.55 22.04
CA ARG A 466 25.22 4.00 22.02
C ARG A 466 24.03 4.60 21.26
N PRO A 467 23.36 5.63 21.80
CA PRO A 467 22.28 6.31 21.10
C PRO A 467 22.79 6.79 19.74
N ARG A 468 22.05 6.44 18.68
CA ARG A 468 22.38 6.89 17.33
C ARG A 468 22.27 8.41 17.29
N ALA A 469 23.06 9.03 16.41
CA ALA A 469 22.97 10.47 16.21
C ALA A 469 21.52 10.85 15.82
N ASN A 470 20.98 11.87 16.47
CA ASN A 470 19.68 12.42 16.10
C ASN A 470 19.78 12.97 14.69
N ILE A 471 18.79 12.65 13.85
CA ILE A 471 18.71 13.11 12.47
C ILE A 471 18.14 14.54 12.50
N GLY A 472 18.98 15.53 12.18
CA GLY A 472 18.55 16.91 12.03
C GLY A 472 17.87 17.16 10.68
N HIS A 473 17.18 18.29 10.53
CA HIS A 473 16.57 18.66 9.24
C HIS A 473 17.58 18.74 8.08
N GLY A 474 18.84 19.12 8.35
CA GLY A 474 19.89 19.22 7.34
C GLY A 474 20.45 17.86 6.87
N ASP A 475 20.22 16.79 7.63
CA ASP A 475 20.71 15.44 7.32
C ASP A 475 19.73 14.66 6.43
N ARG A 476 18.52 15.18 6.23
CA ARG A 476 17.45 14.54 5.46
C ARG A 476 17.65 14.76 3.97
N LYS A 477 17.63 13.67 3.20
CA LYS A 477 17.69 13.68 1.74
C LYS A 477 16.46 13.03 1.16
N GLU A 478 15.74 13.76 0.32
CA GLU A 478 14.60 13.22 -0.40
C GLU A 478 15.08 12.47 -1.65
N PHE A 479 14.56 11.26 -1.84
CA PHE A 479 14.70 10.52 -3.07
C PHE A 479 13.39 9.79 -3.34
N ILE A 480 12.80 10.03 -4.50
CA ILE A 480 11.57 9.38 -4.94
C ILE A 480 11.92 8.51 -6.15
N PRO A 481 11.83 7.19 -6.04
CA PRO A 481 12.15 6.31 -7.16
C PRO A 481 11.14 6.43 -8.29
N GLN A 482 11.58 6.11 -9.52
CA GLN A 482 10.68 6.01 -10.66
C GLN A 482 9.57 4.99 -10.34
N LYS A 483 8.31 5.41 -10.48
CA LYS A 483 7.17 4.50 -10.30
C LYS A 483 7.13 3.53 -11.49
N LEU A 484 7.30 2.24 -11.22
CA LEU A 484 7.15 1.17 -12.20
C LEU A 484 5.81 0.45 -12.02
N PRO A 485 5.29 -0.22 -13.07
CA PRO A 485 4.02 -0.94 -12.99
C PRO A 485 4.04 -1.98 -11.87
N SER A 486 2.98 -1.96 -11.06
CA SER A 486 2.72 -2.91 -9.98
C SER A 486 2.30 -4.26 -10.54
N ILE A 487 2.66 -5.33 -9.85
CA ILE A 487 2.40 -6.72 -10.24
C ILE A 487 1.36 -7.26 -9.25
N HIS A 488 0.15 -6.74 -9.35
CA HIS A 488 -1.03 -7.28 -8.66
C HIS A 488 -1.90 -8.01 -9.69
N LEU A 489 -2.15 -9.32 -9.49
CA LEU A 489 -3.11 -10.03 -10.32
C LEU A 489 -4.49 -9.39 -10.20
N GLY A 490 -5.11 -9.10 -11.35
CA GLY A 490 -6.49 -8.63 -11.45
C GLY A 490 -6.70 -7.15 -11.14
N VAL A 491 -5.65 -6.42 -10.76
CA VAL A 491 -5.65 -4.97 -10.72
C VAL A 491 -4.55 -4.53 -11.66
N GLU A 492 -4.90 -4.27 -12.92
CA GLU A 492 -4.12 -3.30 -13.68
C GLU A 492 -4.13 -2.04 -12.81
N GLU A 493 -3.01 -1.71 -12.17
CA GLU A 493 -2.78 -0.36 -11.68
C GLU A 493 -2.69 0.54 -12.92
N THR A 494 -3.84 0.78 -13.52
CA THR A 494 -4.08 1.98 -14.31
C THR A 494 -3.71 3.12 -13.36
N GLY A 495 -2.66 3.87 -13.70
CA GLY A 495 -2.09 4.93 -12.85
C GLY A 495 -3.09 6.02 -12.42
N THR A 496 -4.34 5.92 -12.90
CA THR A 496 -5.52 6.69 -12.58
C THR A 496 -5.89 6.66 -11.10
N VAL A 497 -5.89 5.52 -10.40
CA VAL A 497 -6.43 5.46 -9.00
C VAL A 497 -5.64 6.35 -8.01
N ASN A 498 -4.32 6.49 -8.14
CA ASN A 498 -3.53 7.40 -7.28
C ASN A 498 -3.70 8.88 -7.67
N TYR A 499 -3.89 9.18 -8.95
CA TYR A 499 -4.19 10.53 -9.43
C TYR A 499 -5.61 10.95 -9.02
N GLU A 500 -6.57 10.03 -9.11
CA GLU A 500 -7.96 10.18 -8.72
C GLU A 500 -8.10 10.38 -7.20
N ILE A 501 -7.44 9.55 -6.39
CA ILE A 501 -7.38 9.77 -4.92
C ILE A 501 -6.66 11.09 -4.61
N GLY A 502 -5.59 11.42 -5.33
CA GLY A 502 -4.91 12.71 -5.20
C GLY A 502 -5.81 13.90 -5.52
N ASN A 503 -6.66 13.78 -6.55
CA ASN A 503 -7.65 14.80 -6.92
C ASN A 503 -8.76 14.90 -5.89
N LEU A 504 -9.26 13.77 -5.38
CA LEU A 504 -10.24 13.75 -4.31
C LEU A 504 -9.73 14.50 -3.08
N ILE A 505 -8.50 14.24 -2.65
CA ILE A 505 -7.86 14.97 -1.54
C ILE A 505 -7.76 16.47 -1.85
N ARG A 506 -7.42 16.86 -3.09
CA ARG A 506 -7.35 18.28 -3.49
C ARG A 506 -8.72 18.96 -3.44
N TRP A 507 -9.77 18.31 -3.95
CA TRP A 507 -11.13 18.84 -3.92
C TRP A 507 -11.65 18.92 -2.48
N SER A 508 -11.50 17.87 -1.67
CA SER A 508 -11.90 17.89 -0.26
C SER A 508 -11.12 18.93 0.54
N LYS A 509 -9.85 19.22 0.21
CA LYS A 509 -9.09 20.31 0.84
C LYS A 509 -9.61 21.68 0.44
N LYS A 510 -9.96 21.90 -0.84
CA LYS A 510 -10.47 23.17 -1.36
C LYS A 510 -11.89 23.49 -0.88
N PHE A 511 -12.76 22.48 -0.79
CA PHE A 511 -14.18 22.65 -0.49
C PHE A 511 -14.60 22.15 0.89
N GLY A 512 -13.71 21.50 1.64
CA GLY A 512 -14.02 20.93 2.95
C GLY A 512 -14.44 21.94 4.01
N ASN A 513 -14.10 23.23 3.84
CA ASN A 513 -14.57 24.33 4.69
C ASN A 513 -15.62 25.22 4.01
N VAL A 514 -16.15 24.81 2.86
CA VAL A 514 -17.30 25.44 2.20
C VAL A 514 -18.56 24.65 2.56
N VAL A 515 -19.64 25.35 2.89
CA VAL A 515 -20.94 24.72 3.15
C VAL A 515 -21.75 24.72 1.86
N LEU A 516 -22.16 23.54 1.40
CA LEU A 516 -23.10 23.39 0.30
C LEU A 516 -24.53 23.48 0.85
N VAL A 517 -25.33 24.42 0.34
CA VAL A 517 -26.75 24.59 0.64
C VAL A 517 -27.54 24.24 -0.61
N MET A 518 -28.29 23.15 -0.56
CA MET A 518 -29.05 22.65 -1.69
C MET A 518 -30.55 22.82 -1.48
N PHE A 519 -31.28 23.22 -2.51
CA PHE A 519 -32.75 23.24 -2.48
C PHE A 519 -33.32 22.12 -3.36
N CYS A 520 -34.08 21.21 -2.76
CA CYS A 520 -34.79 20.12 -3.43
C CYS A 520 -36.24 20.51 -3.71
N SER A 521 -36.57 20.68 -4.99
CA SER A 521 -37.94 20.90 -5.46
C SER A 521 -38.70 19.58 -5.68
N GLY A 522 -37.98 18.46 -5.87
CA GLY A 522 -38.57 17.12 -6.03
C GLY A 522 -38.86 16.37 -4.70
N PRO A 523 -39.39 15.13 -4.78
CA PRO A 523 -39.68 14.30 -3.61
C PRO A 523 -38.44 13.98 -2.76
N VAL A 524 -38.39 14.52 -1.54
CA VAL A 524 -37.24 14.45 -0.63
C VAL A 524 -36.87 13.02 -0.20
N GLU A 525 -37.87 12.15 -0.07
CA GLU A 525 -37.73 10.78 0.44
C GLU A 525 -36.79 9.88 -0.38
N ARG A 526 -36.49 10.28 -1.62
CA ARG A 526 -35.67 9.49 -2.56
C ARG A 526 -34.35 10.18 -2.92
N THR A 527 -34.38 11.46 -3.29
CA THR A 527 -33.22 12.13 -3.88
C THR A 527 -32.30 12.82 -2.87
N ALA A 528 -32.79 13.16 -1.66
CA ALA A 528 -31.98 13.90 -0.69
C ALA A 528 -30.75 13.12 -0.20
N LEU A 529 -30.86 11.81 -0.04
CA LEU A 529 -29.72 10.94 0.30
C LEU A 529 -28.74 10.82 -0.86
N GLU A 530 -29.24 10.66 -2.08
CA GLU A 530 -28.44 10.56 -3.30
C GLU A 530 -27.56 11.80 -3.50
N TRP A 531 -28.15 13.00 -3.37
CA TRP A 531 -27.40 14.25 -3.44
C TRP A 531 -26.36 14.41 -2.34
N ARG A 532 -26.69 13.97 -1.11
CA ARG A 532 -25.75 13.98 0.02
C ARG A 532 -24.62 12.98 -0.18
N LEU A 533 -24.87 11.82 -0.81
CA LEU A 533 -23.85 10.84 -1.17
C LEU A 533 -22.90 11.39 -2.24
N LEU A 534 -23.43 12.06 -3.27
CA LEU A 534 -22.62 12.67 -4.33
C LEU A 534 -21.73 13.79 -3.79
N TYR A 535 -22.32 14.83 -3.21
CA TYR A 535 -21.58 16.03 -2.84
C TYR A 535 -20.90 15.94 -1.46
N GLY A 536 -21.38 15.07 -0.57
CA GLY A 536 -20.79 14.86 0.76
C GLY A 536 -19.39 14.27 0.75
N ARG A 537 -18.93 13.72 -0.39
CA ARG A 537 -17.53 13.31 -0.61
C ARG A 537 -16.58 14.50 -0.65
N ILE A 538 -17.07 15.66 -1.06
CA ILE A 538 -16.28 16.87 -1.33
C ILE A 538 -16.53 17.94 -0.28
N PHE A 539 -17.81 18.19 0.03
CA PHE A 539 -18.25 19.19 0.99
C PHE A 539 -18.50 18.51 2.34
N ARG A 540 -17.78 18.94 3.38
CA ARG A 540 -17.94 18.38 4.72
C ARG A 540 -19.33 18.63 5.30
N ALA A 541 -19.99 19.71 4.88
CA ALA A 541 -21.34 20.08 5.28
C ALA A 541 -22.22 20.29 4.04
N VAL A 542 -23.27 19.48 3.94
CA VAL A 542 -24.34 19.61 2.92
C VAL A 542 -25.67 19.81 3.64
N VAL A 543 -26.22 21.01 3.55
CA VAL A 543 -27.53 21.39 4.10
C VAL A 543 -28.56 21.32 2.99
N ILE A 544 -29.67 20.63 3.21
CA ILE A 544 -30.73 20.46 2.21
C ILE A 544 -32.01 21.13 2.71
N PHE A 545 -32.60 21.99 1.88
CA PHE A 545 -33.93 22.57 2.05
C PHE A 545 -34.93 21.92 1.11
N SER A 546 -36.18 21.87 1.52
CA SER A 546 -37.33 21.53 0.65
C SER A 546 -38.61 22.15 1.18
N GLU A 547 -39.68 22.12 0.39
CA GLU A 547 -41.01 22.57 0.82
C GLU A 547 -41.57 21.73 1.99
N GLN A 548 -41.11 20.48 2.14
CA GLN A 548 -41.53 19.60 3.23
C GLN A 548 -40.36 19.25 4.13
N LYS A 549 -40.56 19.45 5.45
CA LYS A 549 -39.60 19.03 6.47
C LYS A 549 -39.51 17.50 6.53
N ASN A 550 -38.30 16.97 6.56
CA ASN A 550 -38.07 15.55 6.86
C ASN A 550 -36.93 15.41 7.88
N VAL A 551 -37.27 15.06 9.12
CA VAL A 551 -36.32 14.99 10.23
C VAL A 551 -35.36 13.81 10.07
N ASP A 552 -35.85 12.66 9.60
CA ASP A 552 -35.07 11.44 9.44
C ASP A 552 -33.97 11.61 8.38
N LEU A 553 -34.25 12.40 7.34
CA LEU A 553 -33.30 12.73 6.28
C LEU A 553 -32.53 14.04 6.52
N ALA A 554 -32.71 14.68 7.68
CA ALA A 554 -32.12 15.96 8.05
C ALA A 554 -32.34 17.06 6.98
N VAL A 555 -33.58 17.19 6.51
CA VAL A 555 -34.00 18.20 5.52
C VAL A 555 -34.81 19.30 6.22
N GLU A 556 -34.36 20.54 6.05
CA GLU A 556 -35.01 21.73 6.61
C GLU A 556 -36.13 22.22 5.70
N GLU A 557 -37.18 22.79 6.30
CA GLU A 557 -38.30 23.36 5.56
C GLU A 557 -37.95 24.77 5.07
N GLY A 558 -38.24 25.06 3.81
CA GLY A 558 -38.10 26.40 3.23
C GLY A 558 -38.86 26.51 1.91
N GLN A 559 -39.36 27.71 1.61
CA GLN A 559 -39.98 28.01 0.32
C GLN A 559 -38.94 28.58 -0.63
N LEU A 560 -38.89 28.06 -1.87
CA LEU A 560 -37.90 28.48 -2.86
C LEU A 560 -37.97 29.99 -3.14
N ASP A 561 -39.20 30.52 -3.23
CA ASP A 561 -39.49 31.92 -3.52
C ASP A 561 -38.82 32.90 -2.54
N GLN A 562 -38.56 32.46 -1.31
CA GLN A 562 -37.93 33.25 -0.25
C GLN A 562 -36.73 32.54 0.39
N VAL A 563 -36.09 31.60 -0.32
CA VAL A 563 -35.01 30.76 0.24
C VAL A 563 -33.85 31.58 0.83
N TYR A 564 -33.58 32.76 0.24
CA TYR A 564 -32.56 33.69 0.72
C TYR A 564 -32.78 34.18 2.16
N LYS A 565 -34.03 34.21 2.66
CA LYS A 565 -34.35 34.57 4.05
C LYS A 565 -33.89 33.51 5.05
N HIS A 566 -33.69 32.27 4.61
CA HIS A 566 -33.21 31.18 5.45
C HIS A 566 -31.67 31.10 5.52
N LEU A 567 -30.96 31.67 4.56
CA LEU A 567 -29.50 31.62 4.48
C LEU A 567 -28.79 32.25 5.70
N PRO A 568 -29.22 33.41 6.26
CA PRO A 568 -28.63 33.98 7.48
C PRO A 568 -28.54 33.00 8.66
N LYS A 569 -29.56 32.14 8.83
CA LYS A 569 -29.58 31.11 9.88
C LYS A 569 -28.48 30.07 9.64
N ILE A 570 -28.24 29.69 8.39
CA ILE A 570 -27.18 28.76 8.01
C ILE A 570 -25.80 29.40 8.18
N PHE A 571 -25.65 30.67 7.80
CA PHE A 571 -24.42 31.42 7.98
C PHE A 571 -23.99 31.46 9.45
N ASN A 572 -24.94 31.76 10.35
CA ASN A 572 -24.69 31.75 11.79
C ASN A 572 -24.37 30.35 12.33
N ARG A 573 -25.03 29.31 11.82
CA ARG A 573 -24.78 27.91 12.22
C ARG A 573 -23.37 27.45 11.85
N PHE A 574 -22.80 27.96 10.76
CA PHE A 574 -21.48 27.59 10.25
C PHE A 574 -20.56 28.81 10.15
N ALA A 575 -20.46 29.58 11.23
CA ALA A 575 -19.67 30.83 11.26
C ALA A 575 -18.16 30.67 10.97
N SER A 576 -17.62 29.45 11.06
CA SER A 576 -16.22 29.14 10.74
C SER A 576 -15.98 28.73 9.27
N ALA A 577 -17.03 28.67 8.46
CA ALA A 577 -16.92 28.32 7.05
C ALA A 577 -16.18 29.41 6.25
N GLU A 578 -15.50 29.01 5.18
CA GLU A 578 -14.84 29.94 4.25
C GLU A 578 -15.85 30.59 3.28
N GLY A 579 -16.99 29.95 3.07
CA GLY A 579 -18.11 30.50 2.33
C GLY A 579 -19.22 29.47 2.13
N PHE A 580 -20.24 29.88 1.37
CA PHE A 580 -21.49 29.15 1.20
C PHE A 580 -21.82 29.04 -0.28
N LEU A 581 -21.95 27.81 -0.77
CA LEU A 581 -22.35 27.52 -2.15
C LEU A 581 -23.82 27.10 -2.16
N PHE A 582 -24.68 27.82 -2.86
CA PHE A 582 -26.06 27.46 -3.08
C PHE A 582 -26.24 26.70 -4.39
N LEU A 583 -27.10 25.68 -4.40
CA LEU A 583 -27.38 24.84 -5.58
C LEU A 583 -28.84 24.37 -5.60
N GLN A 584 -29.51 24.43 -6.76
CA GLN A 584 -30.83 23.79 -6.94
C GLN A 584 -30.67 22.35 -7.45
N ASP A 585 -31.60 21.45 -7.09
CA ASP A 585 -31.58 20.02 -7.44
C ASP A 585 -31.71 19.71 -8.94
N ASN A 586 -32.09 20.69 -9.75
CA ASN A 586 -32.10 20.62 -11.22
C ASN A 586 -30.80 21.15 -11.86
N THR A 587 -29.74 21.36 -11.08
CA THR A 587 -28.47 21.92 -11.56
C THR A 587 -27.31 21.03 -11.10
N ILE A 588 -26.54 20.52 -12.07
CA ILE A 588 -25.40 19.65 -11.77
C ILE A 588 -24.15 20.50 -11.62
N LEU A 589 -23.42 20.30 -10.51
CA LEU A 589 -22.18 20.98 -10.22
C LEU A 589 -20.99 20.04 -10.47
N ASN A 590 -20.18 20.36 -11.47
CA ASN A 590 -18.93 19.66 -11.74
C ASN A 590 -17.81 20.30 -10.92
N TYR A 591 -17.76 19.98 -9.63
CA TYR A 591 -16.87 20.63 -8.65
C TYR A 591 -15.39 20.56 -9.02
N TRP A 592 -14.96 19.60 -9.85
CA TRP A 592 -13.57 19.50 -10.31
C TRP A 592 -13.12 20.66 -11.18
N ASN A 593 -14.05 21.35 -11.86
CA ASN A 593 -13.76 22.53 -12.69
C ASN A 593 -13.70 23.83 -11.88
N LEU A 594 -13.97 23.78 -10.56
CA LEU A 594 -14.01 24.95 -9.68
C LEU A 594 -12.72 25.13 -8.87
N LEU A 595 -11.70 24.29 -9.08
CA LEU A 595 -10.44 24.36 -8.33
C LEU A 595 -9.71 25.70 -8.44
N GLN A 596 -9.81 26.36 -9.59
CA GLN A 596 -9.17 27.64 -9.88
C GLN A 596 -10.01 28.85 -9.44
N ALA A 597 -11.23 28.63 -8.93
CA ALA A 597 -12.12 29.71 -8.52
C ALA A 597 -11.56 30.45 -7.29
N ASP A 598 -11.70 31.77 -7.30
CA ASP A 598 -11.28 32.66 -6.22
C ASP A 598 -12.36 32.69 -5.12
N ASN A 599 -12.13 31.94 -4.04
CA ASN A 599 -13.04 31.84 -2.88
C ASN A 599 -13.24 33.18 -2.15
N THR A 600 -12.49 34.22 -2.49
CA THR A 600 -12.73 35.55 -1.94
C THR A 600 -13.86 36.27 -2.66
N LYS A 601 -14.17 35.92 -3.91
CA LYS A 601 -15.16 36.62 -4.75
C LYS A 601 -16.55 35.98 -4.68
N LEU A 602 -17.54 36.70 -5.19
CA LEU A 602 -18.86 36.12 -5.49
C LEU A 602 -18.76 35.29 -6.77
N TRP A 603 -19.31 34.08 -6.75
CA TRP A 603 -19.46 33.26 -7.97
C TRP A 603 -20.92 33.24 -8.34
N ILE A 604 -21.26 33.86 -9.46
CA ILE A 604 -22.64 33.99 -9.93
C ILE A 604 -22.70 33.75 -11.44
N THR A 605 -23.91 33.68 -11.98
CA THR A 605 -24.16 33.38 -13.41
C THR A 605 -24.39 34.63 -14.26
N ASP A 606 -23.87 35.80 -13.85
CA ASP A 606 -24.11 37.10 -14.51
C ASP A 606 -23.68 37.13 -15.99
N LYS A 607 -22.61 36.40 -16.31
CA LYS A 607 -22.07 36.26 -17.67
C LYS A 607 -22.65 35.07 -18.45
N VAL A 608 -23.55 34.29 -17.84
CA VAL A 608 -24.20 33.15 -18.51
C VAL A 608 -25.39 33.68 -19.31
N SER A 609 -25.32 33.51 -20.64
CA SER A 609 -26.39 33.93 -21.55
C SER A 609 -27.73 33.34 -21.11
N GLU A 610 -28.76 34.18 -21.09
CA GLU A 610 -30.14 33.84 -20.69
C GLU A 610 -30.40 33.53 -19.21
N SER A 611 -29.37 33.34 -18.37
CA SER A 611 -29.55 33.16 -16.91
C SER A 611 -29.93 34.47 -16.22
N TRP A 612 -29.32 35.57 -16.66
CA TRP A 612 -29.66 36.93 -16.25
C TRP A 612 -30.39 37.66 -17.38
N THR A 613 -31.52 38.28 -17.05
CA THR A 613 -32.32 39.04 -18.01
C THR A 613 -32.76 40.36 -17.41
N SER A 614 -32.68 41.42 -18.19
CA SER A 614 -33.23 42.72 -17.83
C SER A 614 -34.61 42.87 -18.47
N VAL A 615 -35.63 43.02 -17.63
CA VAL A 615 -37.02 43.16 -18.05
C VAL A 615 -37.42 44.63 -17.95
N SER A 616 -37.94 45.20 -19.05
CA SER A 616 -38.48 46.58 -19.04
C SER A 616 -39.65 46.69 -18.07
N ILE A 617 -39.68 47.74 -17.26
CA ILE A 617 -40.80 48.00 -16.34
C ILE A 617 -42.00 48.57 -17.10
N ASP A 618 -41.76 49.24 -18.24
CA ASP A 618 -42.80 49.84 -19.08
C ASP A 618 -43.39 48.78 -20.03
N GLY A 619 -44.59 48.27 -19.72
CA GLY A 619 -45.40 47.42 -20.61
C GLY A 619 -45.47 45.91 -20.29
N ASN A 620 -44.95 45.45 -19.14
CA ASN A 620 -44.94 44.04 -18.73
C ASN A 620 -46.00 43.70 -17.66
N SER A 621 -46.13 42.40 -17.30
CA SER A 621 -47.15 41.87 -16.38
C SER A 621 -47.14 42.52 -14.98
N ASP A 622 -48.30 42.57 -14.32
CA ASP A 622 -48.52 43.12 -12.97
C ASP A 622 -47.49 42.65 -11.91
N TRP A 623 -46.88 41.48 -12.11
CA TRP A 623 -45.90 40.91 -11.20
C TRP A 623 -44.55 41.66 -11.23
N PHE A 624 -44.01 41.96 -12.42
CA PHE A 624 -42.70 42.61 -12.54
C PHE A 624 -42.74 44.04 -11.97
N THR A 625 -43.82 44.77 -12.20
CA THR A 625 -44.02 46.12 -11.64
C THR A 625 -44.05 46.09 -10.11
N LYS A 626 -44.79 45.13 -9.51
CA LYS A 626 -44.82 44.96 -8.05
C LYS A 626 -43.45 44.63 -7.46
N GLN A 627 -42.70 43.73 -8.11
CA GLN A 627 -41.35 43.37 -7.67
C GLN A 627 -40.39 44.57 -7.79
N ALA A 628 -40.46 45.34 -8.88
CA ALA A 628 -39.65 46.53 -9.09
C ALA A 628 -39.93 47.62 -8.04
N ASP A 629 -41.20 47.85 -7.67
CA ASP A 629 -41.56 48.81 -6.62
C ASP A 629 -41.03 48.39 -5.25
N MET A 630 -41.09 47.09 -4.92
CA MET A 630 -40.49 46.57 -3.70
C MET A 630 -38.97 46.70 -3.69
N VAL A 631 -38.29 46.43 -4.81
CA VAL A 631 -36.83 46.65 -4.95
C VAL A 631 -36.48 48.12 -4.73
N LYS A 632 -37.20 49.06 -5.36
CA LYS A 632 -36.98 50.50 -5.16
C LYS A 632 -37.13 50.90 -3.69
N LYS A 633 -38.13 50.33 -3.00
CA LYS A 633 -38.34 50.55 -1.56
C LYS A 633 -37.15 50.03 -0.76
N VAL A 634 -36.70 48.80 -0.99
CA VAL A 634 -35.54 48.23 -0.26
C VAL A 634 -34.27 49.02 -0.54
N VAL A 635 -33.97 49.33 -1.80
CA VAL A 635 -32.78 50.11 -2.19
C VAL A 635 -32.76 51.48 -1.52
N SER A 636 -33.92 52.15 -1.36
CA SER A 636 -33.98 53.42 -0.65
C SER A 636 -33.64 53.33 0.85
N LEU A 637 -33.80 52.15 1.45
CA LEU A 637 -33.52 51.87 2.86
C LEU A 637 -32.09 51.34 3.10
N MET A 638 -31.40 50.88 2.05
CA MET A 638 -30.03 50.36 2.16
C MET A 638 -29.04 51.44 2.61
N PRO A 639 -27.95 51.09 3.31
CA PRO A 639 -26.79 51.94 3.50
C PRO A 639 -26.28 52.59 2.20
N VAL A 640 -25.74 53.81 2.30
CA VAL A 640 -25.34 54.63 1.14
C VAL A 640 -24.37 53.89 0.20
N HIS A 641 -23.43 53.12 0.73
CA HIS A 641 -22.45 52.39 -0.09
C HIS A 641 -23.11 51.32 -0.98
N PHE A 642 -24.09 50.57 -0.46
CA PHE A 642 -24.86 49.61 -1.25
C PHE A 642 -25.74 50.29 -2.30
N GLN A 643 -26.32 51.46 -1.99
CA GLN A 643 -27.09 52.22 -2.96
C GLN A 643 -26.25 52.68 -4.16
N VAL A 644 -25.03 53.17 -3.90
CA VAL A 644 -24.11 53.61 -4.95
C VAL A 644 -23.73 52.43 -5.84
N SER A 645 -23.28 51.32 -5.25
CA SER A 645 -22.91 50.11 -6.01
C SER A 645 -24.05 49.58 -6.87
N TYR A 646 -25.27 49.51 -6.31
CA TYR A 646 -26.44 49.04 -7.04
C TYR A 646 -26.82 49.96 -8.20
N LYS A 647 -26.84 51.29 -7.98
CA LYS A 647 -27.19 52.28 -9.02
C LYS A 647 -26.16 52.36 -10.14
N GLU A 648 -24.88 52.15 -9.85
CA GLU A 648 -23.83 52.10 -10.88
C GLU A 648 -23.97 50.87 -11.79
N SER A 649 -24.65 49.82 -11.32
CA SER A 649 -24.75 48.53 -12.00
C SER A 649 -26.08 48.28 -12.72
N VAL A 650 -27.10 49.11 -12.50
CA VAL A 650 -28.47 48.88 -12.99
C VAL A 650 -29.04 50.13 -13.66
N SER A 651 -29.83 49.95 -14.73
CA SER A 651 -30.55 51.06 -15.38
C SER A 651 -31.92 51.32 -14.74
N ASP A 652 -32.29 52.60 -14.58
CA ASP A 652 -33.48 53.04 -13.82
C ASP A 652 -34.82 52.49 -14.34
N HIS A 653 -34.88 52.01 -15.59
CA HIS A 653 -36.09 51.55 -16.28
C HIS A 653 -36.18 50.01 -16.44
N SER A 654 -35.24 49.26 -15.87
CA SER A 654 -35.18 47.80 -16.01
C SER A 654 -35.11 47.07 -14.67
N LEU A 655 -35.84 45.97 -14.54
CA LEU A 655 -35.69 45.03 -13.44
C LEU A 655 -34.75 43.89 -13.85
N THR A 656 -33.67 43.67 -13.10
CA THR A 656 -32.77 42.54 -13.31
C THR A 656 -33.32 41.29 -12.65
N ILE A 657 -33.43 40.20 -13.42
CA ILE A 657 -33.94 38.92 -12.98
C ILE A 657 -32.90 37.85 -13.27
N CYS A 658 -32.57 37.07 -12.26
CA CYS A 658 -31.64 35.96 -12.35
C CYS A 658 -32.32 34.69 -11.87
N SER A 659 -32.26 33.62 -12.64
CA SER A 659 -32.84 32.34 -12.21
C SER A 659 -32.12 31.69 -11.01
N SER A 660 -30.90 32.15 -10.69
CA SER A 660 -30.16 31.91 -9.43
C SER A 660 -30.07 30.44 -9.02
N GLU A 661 -29.71 29.59 -9.98
CA GLU A 661 -29.65 28.14 -9.80
C GLU A 661 -28.40 27.67 -9.07
N VAL A 662 -27.32 28.44 -9.18
CA VAL A 662 -26.06 28.22 -8.48
C VAL A 662 -25.39 29.55 -8.17
N PHE A 663 -24.90 29.72 -6.95
CA PHE A 663 -24.05 30.86 -6.57
C PHE A 663 -23.22 30.58 -5.33
N TYR A 664 -22.08 31.25 -5.20
CA TYR A 664 -21.21 31.19 -4.02
C TYR A 664 -21.07 32.56 -3.35
N ILE A 665 -21.19 32.58 -2.03
CA ILE A 665 -20.96 33.74 -1.17
C ILE A 665 -19.74 33.45 -0.29
N SER A 666 -18.68 34.22 -0.49
CA SER A 666 -17.50 34.19 0.38
C SER A 666 -17.85 34.67 1.79
N GLN A 667 -17.17 34.15 2.80
CA GLN A 667 -17.34 34.56 4.21
C GLN A 667 -17.25 36.07 4.39
N ARG A 668 -16.47 36.78 3.57
CA ARG A 668 -16.33 38.25 3.66
C ARG A 668 -17.63 39.01 3.36
N PHE A 669 -18.51 38.44 2.54
CA PHE A 669 -19.78 39.05 2.12
C PHE A 669 -20.97 38.60 2.97
N VAL A 670 -20.75 37.72 3.94
CA VAL A 670 -21.84 37.16 4.77
C VAL A 670 -22.53 38.26 5.59
N ALA A 671 -21.77 39.17 6.20
CA ALA A 671 -22.34 40.27 6.98
C ALA A 671 -23.21 41.18 6.10
N ASP A 672 -22.68 41.59 4.95
CA ASP A 672 -23.38 42.44 3.98
C ASP A 672 -24.67 41.77 3.47
N PHE A 673 -24.60 40.47 3.16
CA PHE A 673 -25.76 39.70 2.73
C PHE A 673 -26.84 39.66 3.83
N VAL A 674 -26.45 39.40 5.08
CA VAL A 674 -27.40 39.38 6.21
C VAL A 674 -28.06 40.75 6.39
N ASP A 675 -27.29 41.84 6.31
CA ASP A 675 -27.81 43.20 6.41
C ASP A 675 -28.83 43.49 5.29
N LEU A 676 -28.53 43.09 4.06
CA LEU A 676 -29.43 43.27 2.91
C LEU A 676 -30.70 42.43 3.04
N VAL A 677 -30.61 41.19 3.51
CA VAL A 677 -31.80 40.36 3.81
C VAL A 677 -32.66 41.01 4.89
N ASN A 678 -32.05 41.59 5.92
CA ASN A 678 -32.79 42.31 6.97
C ASN A 678 -33.51 43.56 6.42
N GLN A 679 -32.97 44.24 5.41
CA GLN A 679 -33.65 45.38 4.75
C GLN A 679 -34.89 44.96 3.95
N VAL A 680 -34.96 43.72 3.46
CA VAL A 680 -36.15 43.21 2.79
C VAL A 680 -37.31 43.05 3.78
N GLY A 681 -37.03 42.58 5.00
CA GLY A 681 -38.03 42.37 6.05
C GLY A 681 -39.19 41.48 5.58
N ASP A 682 -40.42 41.95 5.82
CA ASP A 682 -41.65 41.24 5.49
C ASP A 682 -42.10 41.40 4.02
N LEU A 683 -41.31 42.08 3.19
CA LEU A 683 -41.63 42.21 1.76
C LEU A 683 -41.53 40.84 1.06
N ASP A 684 -42.44 40.61 0.13
CA ASP A 684 -42.55 39.37 -0.66
C ASP A 684 -41.78 39.51 -1.98
N ILE A 685 -40.47 39.74 -1.86
CA ILE A 685 -39.56 39.80 -3.02
C ILE A 685 -39.15 38.39 -3.36
N HIS A 686 -39.41 37.97 -4.59
CA HIS A 686 -39.06 36.64 -5.07
C HIS A 686 -37.54 36.48 -5.19
N TYR A 687 -36.99 35.30 -4.91
CA TYR A 687 -35.54 35.07 -4.87
C TYR A 687 -34.82 35.47 -6.18
N LYS A 688 -35.47 35.21 -7.33
CA LYS A 688 -34.98 35.61 -8.66
C LYS A 688 -34.78 37.11 -8.86
N VAL A 689 -35.36 37.93 -7.98
CA VAL A 689 -35.25 39.40 -7.97
C VAL A 689 -34.39 39.86 -6.78
N ALA A 690 -34.56 39.24 -5.61
CA ALA A 690 -33.82 39.60 -4.41
C ALA A 690 -32.31 39.31 -4.53
N LEU A 691 -31.93 38.13 -5.02
CA LEU A 691 -30.52 37.75 -5.15
C LEU A 691 -29.71 38.63 -6.10
N PRO A 692 -30.15 38.92 -7.34
CA PRO A 692 -29.40 39.85 -8.20
C PRO A 692 -29.31 41.25 -7.59
N MET A 693 -30.36 41.71 -6.89
CA MET A 693 -30.30 42.96 -6.14
C MET A 693 -29.19 42.93 -5.07
N PHE A 694 -29.08 41.84 -4.30
CA PHE A 694 -28.04 41.70 -3.29
C PHE A 694 -26.64 41.66 -3.90
N PHE A 695 -26.42 40.85 -4.94
CA PHE A 695 -25.09 40.72 -5.55
C PHE A 695 -24.58 42.04 -6.13
N LEU A 696 -25.43 42.79 -6.83
CA LEU A 696 -25.08 44.10 -7.40
C LEU A 696 -24.93 45.20 -6.34
N ALA A 697 -25.58 45.05 -5.18
CA ALA A 697 -25.39 45.94 -4.05
C ALA A 697 -24.08 45.66 -3.31
N MET A 698 -23.69 44.39 -3.15
CA MET A 698 -22.49 44.00 -2.39
C MET A 698 -21.18 44.28 -3.12
N ASP A 699 -21.12 44.08 -4.44
CA ASP A 699 -19.88 44.30 -5.22
C ASP A 699 -20.19 44.58 -6.71
N SER A 700 -19.20 45.11 -7.43
CA SER A 700 -19.31 45.44 -8.85
C SER A 700 -19.20 44.20 -9.74
N PRO A 701 -19.94 44.12 -10.87
CA PRO A 701 -19.82 43.00 -11.83
C PRO A 701 -18.42 42.69 -12.35
N GLN A 702 -17.52 43.68 -12.32
CA GLN A 702 -16.11 43.48 -12.72
C GLN A 702 -15.32 42.66 -11.71
N ASN A 703 -15.77 42.62 -10.44
CA ASN A 703 -15.09 41.95 -9.34
C ASN A 703 -15.61 40.53 -9.08
N PHE A 704 -16.71 40.12 -9.73
CA PHE A 704 -17.22 38.75 -9.66
C PHE A 704 -16.27 37.76 -10.34
N ASP A 705 -16.23 36.53 -9.83
CA ASP A 705 -15.47 35.46 -10.46
C ASP A 705 -16.17 34.98 -11.74
N SER A 706 -15.40 34.73 -12.79
CA SER A 706 -15.93 34.24 -14.07
C SER A 706 -16.13 32.73 -14.11
N VAL A 707 -15.97 32.00 -13.01
CA VAL A 707 -15.98 30.53 -12.95
C VAL A 707 -17.19 29.90 -13.63
N PHE A 708 -18.39 30.49 -13.54
CA PHE A 708 -19.60 29.93 -14.15
C PHE A 708 -19.86 30.37 -15.60
N THR A 709 -19.01 31.21 -16.20
CA THR A 709 -19.25 31.77 -17.55
C THR A 709 -19.43 30.70 -18.63
N THR A 710 -18.79 29.54 -18.48
CA THR A 710 -18.85 28.41 -19.43
C THR A 710 -19.92 27.37 -19.08
N MET A 711 -20.79 27.67 -18.09
CA MET A 711 -21.92 26.82 -17.72
C MET A 711 -22.84 26.55 -18.92
N ILE A 712 -23.30 25.31 -19.05
CA ILE A 712 -24.35 24.97 -20.02
C ILE A 712 -25.70 25.37 -19.42
N TYR A 713 -26.41 26.27 -20.11
CA TYR A 713 -27.68 26.82 -19.66
C TYR A 713 -28.76 26.73 -20.73
N LYS A 714 -29.98 26.33 -20.33
CA LYS A 714 -31.21 26.43 -21.12
C LYS A 714 -32.38 26.84 -20.24
N LYS A 715 -33.32 27.62 -20.77
CA LYS A 715 -34.54 28.04 -20.02
C LYS A 715 -35.54 26.91 -19.80
N GLU A 716 -35.63 25.96 -20.72
CA GLU A 716 -36.60 24.85 -20.65
C GLU A 716 -35.90 23.49 -20.60
N PRO A 717 -36.45 22.51 -19.83
CA PRO A 717 -35.89 21.18 -19.74
C PRO A 717 -36.04 20.41 -21.07
N PRO A 718 -34.99 19.69 -21.53
CA PRO A 718 -35.12 18.82 -22.69
C PRO A 718 -36.10 17.68 -22.42
N ALA A 719 -36.80 17.21 -23.47
CA ALA A 719 -37.86 16.18 -23.38
C ALA A 719 -37.40 14.84 -22.75
N ALA A 720 -36.09 14.58 -22.74
CA ALA A 720 -35.42 13.58 -21.93
C ALA A 720 -33.96 14.02 -21.72
N ASN A 721 -33.36 13.67 -20.57
CA ASN A 721 -31.94 13.89 -20.32
C ASN A 721 -31.12 13.03 -21.32
N SER A 722 -30.68 13.63 -22.42
CA SER A 722 -29.81 12.97 -23.38
C SER A 722 -28.37 13.05 -22.89
N THR A 723 -27.61 11.96 -23.05
CA THR A 723 -26.17 11.92 -22.76
C THR A 723 -25.38 12.97 -23.56
N THR A 724 -25.92 13.46 -24.68
CA THR A 724 -25.31 14.52 -25.51
C THR A 724 -25.45 15.92 -24.94
N PHE A 725 -26.30 16.13 -23.92
CA PHE A 725 -26.50 17.45 -23.31
C PHE A 725 -25.54 17.72 -22.13
N TYR A 726 -25.02 16.67 -21.49
CA TYR A 726 -24.06 16.80 -20.40
C TYR A 726 -22.62 16.94 -20.94
N SER A 727 -21.80 17.75 -20.27
CA SER A 727 -20.35 17.80 -20.47
C SER A 727 -19.62 17.82 -19.12
N ALA A 728 -18.55 17.03 -18.99
CA ALA A 728 -17.70 17.05 -17.80
C ALA A 728 -16.72 18.25 -17.77
N GLU A 729 -16.57 18.98 -18.89
CA GLU A 729 -15.59 20.06 -19.03
C GLU A 729 -16.12 21.43 -18.56
N VAL A 730 -17.42 21.53 -18.27
CA VAL A 730 -18.07 22.77 -17.83
C VAL A 730 -18.29 22.78 -16.31
N PRO A 731 -18.34 23.95 -15.65
CA PRO A 731 -18.47 24.09 -14.19
C PRO A 731 -19.83 23.66 -13.65
N ALA A 732 -20.89 23.86 -14.43
CA ALA A 732 -22.26 23.49 -14.08
C ALA A 732 -23.12 23.24 -15.33
N ILE A 733 -24.23 22.53 -15.16
CA ILE A 733 -25.20 22.23 -16.20
C ILE A 733 -26.61 22.48 -15.66
N HIS A 734 -27.42 23.26 -16.38
CA HIS A 734 -28.83 23.50 -16.09
C HIS A 734 -29.70 23.50 -17.36
N PRO A 735 -30.92 22.91 -17.32
CA PRO A 735 -31.48 22.10 -16.26
C PRO A 735 -31.15 20.61 -16.44
N TRP A 736 -31.07 19.86 -15.34
CA TRP A 736 -30.95 18.40 -15.34
C TRP A 736 -31.81 17.80 -14.23
N ASN A 737 -32.94 17.17 -14.60
CA ASN A 737 -33.88 16.64 -13.62
C ASN A 737 -33.54 15.19 -13.25
N VAL A 738 -33.40 14.91 -11.97
CA VAL A 738 -33.23 13.54 -11.44
C VAL A 738 -34.52 13.13 -10.72
N SER A 739 -35.32 12.28 -11.36
CA SER A 739 -36.65 11.88 -10.86
C SER A 739 -36.69 10.45 -10.30
N SER A 740 -35.62 9.67 -10.50
CA SER A 740 -35.51 8.27 -10.07
C SER A 740 -34.07 7.89 -9.77
N GLU A 741 -33.87 6.85 -8.94
CA GLU A 741 -32.56 6.24 -8.67
C GLU A 741 -31.85 5.81 -9.96
N GLN A 742 -32.60 5.32 -10.96
CA GLN A 742 -32.03 4.97 -12.26
C GLN A 742 -31.49 6.19 -13.01
N ASP A 743 -32.14 7.35 -12.87
CA ASP A 743 -31.66 8.59 -13.50
C ASP A 743 -30.47 9.17 -12.73
N PHE A 744 -30.42 8.99 -11.41
CA PHE A 744 -29.25 9.32 -10.60
C PHE A 744 -28.05 8.44 -10.98
N ILE A 745 -28.24 7.11 -11.07
CA ILE A 745 -27.22 6.17 -11.53
C ILE A 745 -26.69 6.53 -12.93
N LYS A 746 -27.59 6.89 -13.87
CA LYS A 746 -27.18 7.36 -15.20
C LYS A 746 -26.35 8.64 -15.11
N LEU A 747 -26.77 9.61 -14.30
CA LEU A 747 -26.02 10.83 -14.07
C LEU A 747 -24.62 10.53 -13.54
N ILE A 748 -24.51 9.70 -12.49
CA ILE A 748 -23.23 9.32 -11.89
C ILE A 748 -22.28 8.68 -12.91
N ARG A 749 -22.78 7.77 -13.75
CA ARG A 749 -21.97 7.16 -14.83
C ARG A 749 -21.44 8.17 -15.84
N ILE A 750 -22.20 9.23 -16.12
CA ILE A 750 -21.76 10.28 -17.05
C ILE A 750 -20.79 11.25 -16.33
N MET A 751 -21.05 11.60 -15.07
CA MET A 751 -20.16 12.42 -14.24
C MET A 751 -18.80 11.75 -13.98
N ALA A 752 -18.73 10.41 -14.04
CA ALA A 752 -17.49 9.66 -13.91
C ALA A 752 -16.43 10.02 -14.96
N ALA A 753 -16.81 10.67 -16.07
CA ALA A 753 -15.85 11.23 -17.01
C ALA A 753 -14.98 12.35 -16.40
N GLY A 754 -15.46 13.03 -15.35
CA GLY A 754 -14.74 14.08 -14.62
C GLY A 754 -14.20 13.65 -13.24
N ASP A 755 -14.96 12.85 -12.48
CA ASP A 755 -14.46 12.14 -11.28
C ASP A 755 -14.70 10.63 -11.41
N PRO A 756 -13.71 9.86 -11.88
CA PRO A 756 -13.84 8.42 -12.08
C PRO A 756 -14.23 7.63 -10.82
N LEU A 757 -13.91 8.12 -9.62
CA LEU A 757 -14.27 7.47 -8.35
C LEU A 757 -15.77 7.51 -8.07
N LEU A 758 -16.54 8.31 -8.81
CA LEU A 758 -18.01 8.29 -8.72
C LEU A 758 -18.59 6.94 -9.13
N MET A 759 -17.87 6.13 -9.91
CA MET A 759 -18.31 4.77 -10.25
C MET A 759 -18.44 3.85 -9.04
N GLU A 760 -17.82 4.17 -7.91
CA GLU A 760 -17.98 3.41 -6.65
C GLU A 760 -19.36 3.61 -6.00
N LEU A 761 -20.11 4.65 -6.41
CA LEU A 761 -21.44 4.96 -5.87
C LEU A 761 -22.58 4.22 -6.57
N VAL A 762 -22.30 3.42 -7.61
CA VAL A 762 -23.30 2.83 -8.54
C VAL A 762 -23.17 1.33 -8.69
#